data_AF-A0A832ML96-F1
#
_entry.id   AF-A0A832ML96-F1
#
_cell.length_a   1.000
_cell.length_b   1.000
_cell.length_c   1.000
_cell.angle_alpha   90.00
_cell.angle_beta   90.00
_cell.angle_gamma   90.00
#
_symmetry.space_group_name_H-M   'P 1'
#
loop_
_entity.id
_entity.type
_entity.pdbx_description
1 polymer ?
#
loop_
_entity_poly.entity_id
_entity_poly.type
_entity_poly.pdbx_seq_one_letter_code
_entity_poly.pdbx_strand_id
1 'polypeptide(L)'
;MKRFLPSSLRGRLLVLLLVAMLPSLALLAHAAWRARAGAEREAEARALAVVRQGAAAHARLVEAARARAAALARAPELRAADPAAAAELLDRTVHGEDAFLDAGFADAAGRVLARHVPGGAGEVGEAAWFDRALGSDAPVLSRLESPAEGGPPTLVAAARVAAANGDPAGVAWVRFRLDWLAAAAAGVERMPGGVAMVMDARGMLLAAIPDARGWTGRDARSARLVETVRARREGVAHLAGLDGVRRVHAFAPLGDAGGRETYLIAGFLEDETLAAAQRTFVRSLVLLALFGVALTLVAWHGAAIVVLRPVGRMLAAARAVAVGDLRVRAGPPYSRSELGELARAFDDMSDALRRRRLERDVAETALRDLSARRAAVVEGSPDGIVTLDADGRILEINSSAERMFGWPRSRALGRDFLEVMVPPELREASRRTFRAVVAGGDAPWLGRPAETRARRVDGAEFPVEFAMTRIELERGGPLFSLYVRDITHRRQVEQALRSLSLVDDLTGLYNRRGFLAFGQQQLRVADRTGRELTVVFADLNGLKEINDRFGHAEGDRAIVEAAGALRATFRRSDVIGRLGGDEFAALALETSPSTVARLELRLAERIAALNRVAERPWTLAMSIGRARYDPQHPCSMEELIARADEAMYRRKRDRRAALSHRGA
;
A
#
# COMPACT_ATOMS: atom_id res chain seq x y z
N MET A 1 -20.62 -6.44 29.90
CA MET A 1 -19.27 -5.84 30.07
C MET A 1 -18.77 -4.96 28.89
N LYS A 2 -19.56 -4.63 27.85
CA LYS A 2 -19.07 -3.86 26.66
C LYS A 2 -19.04 -2.31 26.82
N ARG A 3 -19.41 -1.74 27.97
CA ARG A 3 -19.64 -0.28 28.12
C ARG A 3 -18.53 0.52 28.82
N PHE A 4 -17.47 -0.12 29.31
CA PHE A 4 -16.42 0.56 30.11
C PHE A 4 -15.12 0.85 29.36
N LEU A 5 -14.94 0.33 28.15
CA LEU A 5 -13.72 0.59 27.38
C LEU A 5 -13.90 1.83 26.51
N PRO A 6 -13.01 2.84 26.60
CA PRO A 6 -13.05 4.01 25.74
C PRO A 6 -13.00 3.61 24.26
N SER A 7 -13.71 4.35 23.43
CA SER A 7 -13.83 4.09 21.98
C SER A 7 -12.54 4.39 21.23
N SER A 8 -11.73 5.34 21.73
CA SER A 8 -10.47 5.71 21.11
C SER A 8 -9.36 4.70 21.44
N LEU A 9 -8.50 4.44 20.45
CA LEU A 9 -7.30 3.59 20.63
C LEU A 9 -6.42 4.11 21.78
N ARG A 10 -6.31 5.44 21.93
CA ARG A 10 -5.63 6.09 23.06
C ARG A 10 -6.19 5.65 24.41
N GLY A 11 -7.51 5.72 24.57
CA GLY A 11 -8.13 5.35 25.82
C GLY A 11 -7.89 3.87 26.15
N ARG A 12 -7.94 2.98 25.15
CA ARG A 12 -7.71 1.55 25.37
C ARG A 12 -6.28 1.25 25.81
N LEU A 13 -5.29 1.91 25.20
CA LEU A 13 -3.89 1.79 25.60
C LEU A 13 -3.64 2.32 27.02
N LEU A 14 -4.29 3.43 27.39
CA LEU A 14 -4.20 3.96 28.76
C LEU A 14 -4.82 3.03 29.79
N VAL A 15 -5.97 2.44 29.48
CA VAL A 15 -6.60 1.44 30.36
C VAL A 15 -5.68 0.23 30.54
N LEU A 16 -5.07 -0.28 29.46
CA LEU A 16 -4.09 -1.37 29.52
C LEU A 16 -2.88 -1.01 30.40
N LEU A 17 -2.34 0.19 30.25
CA LEU A 17 -1.23 0.68 31.07
C LEU A 17 -1.63 0.75 32.55
N LEU A 18 -2.78 1.35 32.86
CA LEU A 18 -3.28 1.48 34.23
C LEU A 18 -3.49 0.11 34.89
N VAL A 19 -4.06 -0.85 34.15
CA VAL A 19 -4.22 -2.23 34.62
C VAL A 19 -2.86 -2.89 34.85
N ALA A 20 -1.88 -2.69 33.96
CA ALA A 20 -0.54 -3.24 34.13
C ALA A 20 0.23 -2.59 35.30
N MET A 21 -0.03 -1.32 35.63
CA MET A 21 0.59 -0.62 36.76
C MET A 21 -0.03 -0.98 38.12
N LEU A 22 -1.29 -1.42 38.13
CA LEU A 22 -2.07 -1.65 39.34
C LEU A 22 -1.39 -2.60 40.35
N PRO A 23 -0.78 -3.74 39.93
CA PRO A 23 -0.04 -4.61 40.84
C PRO A 23 1.19 -3.95 41.45
N SER A 24 1.96 -3.19 40.67
CA SER A 24 3.15 -2.49 41.16
C SER A 24 2.78 -1.38 42.15
N LEU A 25 1.73 -0.61 41.85
CA LEU A 25 1.20 0.40 42.77
C LEU A 25 0.69 -0.23 44.06
N ALA A 26 -0.03 -1.35 43.98
CA ALA A 26 -0.52 -2.09 45.14
C ALA A 26 0.64 -2.62 46.01
N LEU A 27 1.69 -3.19 45.39
CA LEU A 27 2.89 -3.65 46.09
C LEU A 27 3.62 -2.50 46.79
N LEU A 28 3.78 -1.35 46.14
CA LEU A 28 4.46 -0.19 46.70
C LEU A 28 3.65 0.44 47.84
N ALA A 29 2.32 0.53 47.70
CA ALA A 29 1.43 0.94 48.78
C ALA A 29 1.50 -0.02 49.98
N HIS A 30 1.51 -1.33 49.72
CA HIS A 30 1.67 -2.35 50.75
C HIS A 30 3.03 -2.25 51.45
N ALA A 31 4.12 -2.02 50.71
CA ALA A 31 5.46 -1.84 51.25
C ALA A 31 5.54 -0.58 52.13
N ALA A 32 4.96 0.54 51.67
CA ALA A 32 4.89 1.77 52.45
C ALA A 32 4.08 1.60 53.74
N TRP A 33 2.95 0.88 53.67
CA TRP A 33 2.14 0.53 54.84
C TRP A 33 2.90 -0.36 55.83
N ARG A 34 3.61 -1.39 55.33
CA ARG A 34 4.47 -2.23 56.17
C ARG A 34 5.61 -1.45 56.81
N ALA A 35 6.26 -0.54 56.07
CA ALA A 35 7.34 0.28 56.61
C ALA A 35 6.86 1.16 57.77
N ARG A 36 5.66 1.76 57.64
CA ARG A 36 5.02 2.53 58.71
C ARG A 36 4.74 1.65 59.94
N ALA A 37 4.10 0.51 59.75
CA ALA A 37 3.78 -0.42 60.83
C ALA A 37 5.02 -1.05 61.50
N GLY A 38 6.15 -1.12 60.78
CA GLY A 38 7.45 -1.52 61.32
C GLY A 38 8.06 -0.44 62.19
N ALA A 39 8.08 0.81 61.71
CA ALA A 39 8.63 1.94 62.45
C ALA A 39 7.90 2.21 63.77
N GLU A 40 6.58 2.06 63.80
CA GLU A 40 5.77 2.19 65.02
C GLU A 40 6.16 1.12 66.06
N ARG A 41 6.23 -0.16 65.65
CA ARG A 41 6.67 -1.26 66.52
C ARG A 41 8.10 -1.07 67.04
N GLU A 42 9.00 -0.56 66.21
CA GLU A 42 10.38 -0.29 66.61
C GLU A 42 10.47 0.89 67.60
N ALA A 43 9.60 1.89 67.48
CA ALA A 43 9.49 2.98 68.44
C ALA A 43 8.94 2.49 69.80
N GLU A 44 7.89 1.66 69.79
CA GLU A 44 7.35 1.03 71.01
C GLU A 44 8.40 0.15 71.70
N ALA A 45 9.13 -0.68 70.95
CA ALA A 45 10.18 -1.54 71.48
C ALA A 45 11.33 -0.73 72.12
N ARG A 46 11.75 0.37 71.48
CA ARG A 46 12.76 1.29 72.03
C ARG A 46 12.29 1.97 73.32
N ALA A 47 11.05 2.46 73.33
CA ALA A 47 10.44 3.08 74.50
C ALA A 47 10.38 2.11 75.69
N LEU A 48 9.94 0.87 75.44
CA LEU A 48 9.88 -0.18 76.47
C LEU A 48 11.28 -0.60 76.96
N ALA A 49 12.28 -0.62 76.08
CA ALA A 49 13.66 -0.94 76.44
C ALA A 49 14.23 0.08 77.45
N VAL A 50 13.94 1.37 77.28
CA VAL A 50 14.39 2.44 78.21
C VAL A 50 13.83 2.22 79.62
N VAL A 51 12.53 1.96 79.76
CA VAL A 51 11.93 1.73 81.09
C VAL A 51 12.37 0.40 81.71
N ARG A 52 12.54 -0.66 80.92
CA ARG A 52 13.09 -1.94 81.41
C ARG A 52 14.52 -1.80 81.91
N GLN A 53 15.35 -1.04 81.19
CA GLN A 53 16.73 -0.76 81.61
C GLN A 53 16.76 0.05 82.92
N GLY A 54 15.88 1.05 83.05
CA GLY A 54 15.72 1.82 84.29
C GLY A 54 15.25 0.96 85.46
N ALA A 55 14.24 0.11 85.25
CA ALA A 55 13.75 -0.81 86.27
C ALA A 55 14.81 -1.83 86.71
N ALA A 56 15.59 -2.38 85.78
CA ALA A 56 16.71 -3.26 86.11
C ALA A 56 17.85 -2.55 86.85
N ALA A 57 18.10 -1.27 86.55
CA ALA A 57 19.06 -0.47 87.30
C ALA A 57 18.57 -0.21 88.74
N HIS A 58 17.29 0.12 88.91
CA HIS A 58 16.66 0.28 90.22
C HIS A 58 16.76 -0.99 91.07
N ALA A 59 16.36 -2.14 90.52
CA ALA A 59 16.39 -3.42 91.23
C ALA A 59 17.82 -3.77 91.72
N ARG A 60 18.84 -3.54 90.88
CA ARG A 60 20.25 -3.77 91.26
C ARG A 60 20.70 -2.87 92.41
N LEU A 61 20.30 -1.59 92.40
CA LEU A 61 20.63 -0.64 93.48
C LEU A 61 19.92 -0.99 94.79
N VAL A 62 18.64 -1.35 94.72
CA VAL A 62 17.87 -1.76 95.90
C VAL A 62 18.47 -3.02 96.54
N GLU A 63 18.82 -4.02 95.74
CA GLU A 63 19.45 -5.24 96.26
C GLU A 63 20.85 -4.97 96.84
N ALA A 64 21.66 -4.12 96.19
CA ALA A 64 22.95 -3.69 96.73
C ALA A 64 22.79 -2.95 98.08
N ALA A 65 21.80 -2.06 98.19
CA ALA A 65 21.52 -1.33 99.42
C ALA A 65 21.05 -2.26 100.56
N ARG A 66 20.14 -3.21 100.26
CA ARG A 66 19.68 -4.22 101.22
C ARG A 66 20.82 -5.11 101.71
N ALA A 67 21.68 -5.56 100.79
CA ALA A 67 22.84 -6.38 101.13
C ALA A 67 23.82 -5.63 102.06
N ARG A 68 24.06 -4.34 101.80
CA ARG A 68 24.90 -3.49 102.66
C ARG A 68 24.29 -3.25 104.03
N ALA A 69 23.00 -2.91 104.11
CA ALA A 69 22.30 -2.75 105.37
C ALA A 69 22.33 -4.06 106.20
N ALA A 70 22.12 -5.21 105.56
CA ALA A 70 22.24 -6.52 106.20
C ALA A 70 23.67 -6.82 106.69
N ALA A 71 24.69 -6.43 105.92
CA ALA A 71 26.09 -6.61 106.29
C ALA A 71 26.46 -5.76 107.51
N LEU A 72 26.04 -4.48 107.52
CA LEU A 72 26.19 -3.59 108.68
C LEU A 72 25.52 -4.17 109.93
N ALA A 73 24.29 -4.67 109.80
CA ALA A 73 23.58 -5.28 110.92
C ALA A 73 24.24 -6.54 111.52
N ARG A 74 25.13 -7.18 110.76
CA ARG A 74 25.90 -8.35 111.21
C ARG A 74 27.32 -8.01 111.67
N ALA A 75 27.77 -6.79 111.48
CA ALA A 75 29.12 -6.38 111.78
C ALA A 75 29.36 -6.31 113.31
N PRO A 76 30.44 -6.92 113.82
CA PRO A 76 30.72 -6.95 115.25
C PRO A 76 30.87 -5.55 115.87
N GLU A 77 31.41 -4.59 115.11
CA GLU A 77 31.61 -3.19 115.52
C GLU A 77 30.27 -2.52 115.89
N LEU A 78 29.22 -2.79 115.11
CA LEU A 78 27.87 -2.24 115.32
C LEU A 78 27.11 -2.97 116.43
N ARG A 79 27.32 -4.28 116.58
CA ARG A 79 26.71 -5.08 117.66
C ARG A 79 27.29 -4.78 119.03
N ALA A 80 28.56 -4.38 119.10
CA ALA A 80 29.22 -3.92 120.32
C ALA A 80 28.84 -2.47 120.70
N ALA A 81 28.14 -1.75 119.82
CA ALA A 81 27.78 -0.34 119.97
C ALA A 81 28.99 0.58 120.24
N ASP A 82 30.16 0.27 119.65
CA ASP A 82 31.35 1.12 119.73
C ASP A 82 31.26 2.24 118.68
N PRO A 83 31.12 3.52 119.08
CA PRO A 83 30.93 4.63 118.16
C PRO A 83 32.12 4.86 117.20
N ALA A 84 33.35 4.62 117.67
CA ALA A 84 34.56 4.89 116.87
C ALA A 84 34.76 3.82 115.79
N ALA A 85 34.65 2.54 116.16
CA ALA A 85 34.74 1.43 115.22
C ALA A 85 33.55 1.39 114.25
N ALA A 86 32.35 1.76 114.71
CA ALA A 86 31.18 1.89 113.85
C ALA A 86 31.35 3.01 112.80
N ALA A 87 31.90 4.18 113.17
CA ALA A 87 32.14 5.27 112.24
C ALA A 87 33.09 4.87 111.09
N GLU A 88 34.18 4.17 111.38
CA GLU A 88 35.15 3.68 110.37
C GLU A 88 34.53 2.63 109.43
N LEU A 89 33.70 1.74 109.96
CA LEU A 89 32.97 0.75 109.15
C LEU A 89 31.94 1.41 108.22
N LEU A 90 31.20 2.39 108.75
CA LEU A 90 30.20 3.13 107.98
C LEU A 90 30.85 3.93 106.85
N ASP A 91 32.03 4.52 107.12
CA ASP A 91 32.82 5.20 106.10
C ASP A 91 33.21 4.24 104.97
N ARG A 92 33.83 3.09 105.30
CA ARG A 92 34.19 2.06 104.30
C ARG A 92 33.00 1.52 103.50
N THR A 93 31.79 1.54 104.07
CA THR A 93 30.59 1.00 103.42
C THR A 93 30.05 1.93 102.32
N VAL A 94 30.29 3.24 102.46
CA VAL A 94 29.81 4.28 101.54
C VAL A 94 30.95 4.81 100.66
N HIS A 95 32.20 4.73 101.12
CA HIS A 95 33.37 5.28 100.42
C HIS A 95 33.59 4.67 99.04
N GLY A 96 33.76 5.52 98.03
CA GLY A 96 34.11 5.12 96.66
C GLY A 96 32.94 4.73 95.76
N GLU A 97 31.69 4.75 96.24
CA GLU A 97 30.50 4.52 95.39
C GLU A 97 29.53 5.71 95.41
N ASP A 98 29.46 6.43 94.28
CA ASP A 98 28.61 7.63 94.12
C ASP A 98 27.11 7.39 94.36
N ALA A 99 26.63 6.14 94.31
CA ALA A 99 25.21 5.83 94.49
C ALA A 99 24.75 5.91 95.96
N PHE A 100 25.67 5.80 96.92
CA PHE A 100 25.37 5.77 98.36
C PHE A 100 25.75 7.11 98.99
N LEU A 101 24.82 7.72 99.72
CA LEU A 101 24.99 9.07 100.28
C LEU A 101 25.40 9.06 101.73
N ASP A 102 24.89 8.10 102.48
CA ASP A 102 24.95 8.13 103.92
C ASP A 102 24.71 6.72 104.45
N ALA A 103 25.39 6.38 105.52
CA ALA A 103 25.13 5.19 106.30
C ALA A 103 25.23 5.56 107.77
N GLY A 104 24.43 4.92 108.60
CA GLY A 104 24.48 5.16 110.03
C GLY A 104 23.89 4.04 110.85
N PHE A 105 24.00 4.23 112.15
CA PHE A 105 23.53 3.32 113.16
C PHE A 105 22.90 4.10 114.31
N ALA A 106 21.71 3.66 114.73
CA ALA A 106 20.98 4.22 115.85
C ALA A 106 20.62 3.12 116.84
N ASP A 107 20.58 3.47 118.13
CA ASP A 107 20.12 2.58 119.19
C ASP A 107 18.62 2.26 119.07
N ALA A 108 18.11 1.33 119.88
CA ALA A 108 16.68 0.97 119.88
C ALA A 108 15.73 2.13 120.26
N ALA A 109 16.24 3.21 120.87
CA ALA A 109 15.48 4.42 121.17
C ALA A 109 15.49 5.43 120.01
N GLY A 110 16.18 5.13 118.91
CA GLY A 110 16.26 5.98 117.73
C GLY A 110 17.35 7.05 117.79
N ARG A 111 18.24 7.04 118.79
CA ARG A 111 19.37 7.97 118.88
C ARG A 111 20.51 7.49 117.99
N VAL A 112 20.97 8.36 117.09
CA VAL A 112 22.08 8.03 116.18
C VAL A 112 23.39 7.95 116.97
N LEU A 113 24.01 6.77 116.94
CA LEU A 113 25.28 6.47 117.63
C LEU A 113 26.50 6.67 116.72
N ALA A 114 26.35 6.40 115.42
CA ALA A 114 27.42 6.60 114.43
C ALA A 114 26.83 6.90 113.04
N ARG A 115 27.53 7.72 112.25
CA ARG A 115 27.13 8.11 110.89
C ARG A 115 28.34 8.44 110.03
N HIS A 116 28.27 8.14 108.73
CA HIS A 116 29.32 8.47 107.76
C HIS A 116 29.52 9.99 107.58
N VAL A 117 28.45 10.78 107.48
CA VAL A 117 28.55 12.24 107.25
C VAL A 117 28.84 12.98 108.58
N PRO A 118 29.87 13.88 108.65
CA PRO A 118 30.22 14.62 109.86
C PRO A 118 29.09 15.55 110.35
N GLY A 119 28.82 15.54 111.66
CA GLY A 119 27.70 16.24 112.31
C GLY A 119 26.70 15.33 113.04
N GLY A 120 27.08 14.07 113.27
CA GLY A 120 26.22 12.95 113.70
C GLY A 120 25.72 12.96 115.15
N ALA A 121 24.93 13.96 115.54
CA ALA A 121 23.95 13.79 116.61
C ALA A 121 22.56 14.12 116.05
N GLY A 122 21.65 13.16 116.09
CA GLY A 122 20.28 13.30 115.61
C GLY A 122 19.43 12.12 116.04
N GLU A 123 18.12 12.25 115.92
CA GLU A 123 17.16 11.17 116.20
C GLU A 123 16.54 10.70 114.89
N VAL A 124 16.49 9.38 114.69
CA VAL A 124 15.82 8.71 113.56
C VAL A 124 14.59 7.91 114.01
N GLY A 125 14.23 7.98 115.30
CA GLY A 125 13.11 7.25 115.88
C GLY A 125 11.75 7.60 115.25
N GLU A 126 11.57 8.84 114.77
CA GLU A 126 10.34 9.27 114.08
C GLU A 126 10.28 8.82 112.61
N ALA A 127 11.34 8.22 112.08
CA ALA A 127 11.37 7.80 110.68
C ALA A 127 10.48 6.56 110.48
N ALA A 128 9.55 6.64 109.52
CA ALA A 128 8.59 5.55 109.25
C ALA A 128 9.22 4.20 108.82
N TRP A 129 10.51 4.17 108.52
CA TRP A 129 11.26 2.94 108.25
C TRP A 129 11.95 2.36 109.49
N PHE A 130 12.17 3.15 110.54
CA PHE A 130 12.92 2.75 111.74
C PHE A 130 12.18 1.66 112.53
N ASP A 131 10.92 1.90 112.92
CA ASP A 131 10.09 0.91 113.63
C ASP A 131 9.91 -0.38 112.81
N ARG A 132 9.75 -0.23 111.50
CA ARG A 132 9.61 -1.37 110.58
C ARG A 132 10.89 -2.20 110.51
N ALA A 133 12.05 -1.54 110.55
CA ALA A 133 13.34 -2.22 110.57
C ALA A 133 13.54 -2.92 111.92
N LEU A 134 13.23 -2.26 113.03
CA LEU A 134 13.37 -2.82 114.38
C LEU A 134 12.47 -4.05 114.60
N GLY A 135 11.29 -4.07 113.98
CA GLY A 135 10.35 -5.20 114.01
C GLY A 135 10.58 -6.30 112.97
N SER A 136 11.59 -6.19 112.10
CA SER A 136 11.82 -7.14 111.00
C SER A 136 13.20 -7.79 111.04
N ASP A 137 13.27 -9.08 110.71
CA ASP A 137 14.52 -9.82 110.56
C ASP A 137 15.18 -9.57 109.19
N ALA A 138 14.41 -9.09 108.21
CA ALA A 138 14.87 -8.79 106.87
C ALA A 138 15.12 -7.28 106.71
N PRO A 139 16.09 -6.86 105.87
CA PRO A 139 16.26 -5.45 105.54
C PRO A 139 14.99 -4.86 104.92
N VAL A 140 14.48 -3.80 105.53
CA VAL A 140 13.32 -3.05 105.05
C VAL A 140 13.77 -1.88 104.17
N LEU A 141 12.91 -1.47 103.26
CA LEU A 141 13.13 -0.31 102.41
C LEU A 141 12.18 0.82 102.82
N SER A 142 12.69 2.04 102.90
CA SER A 142 11.88 3.24 103.13
C SER A 142 10.93 3.51 101.97
N ARG A 143 9.98 4.41 102.20
CA ARG A 143 9.31 5.09 101.08
C ARG A 143 10.30 6.07 100.45
N LEU A 144 9.99 6.51 99.24
CA LEU A 144 10.77 7.53 98.55
C LEU A 144 10.86 8.79 99.42
N GLU A 145 12.07 9.20 99.78
CA GLU A 145 12.33 10.42 100.54
C GLU A 145 12.81 11.50 99.57
N SER A 146 12.08 12.62 99.50
CA SER A 146 12.51 13.81 98.75
C SER A 146 13.38 14.69 99.66
N PRO A 147 14.59 15.10 99.24
CA PRO A 147 15.42 16.00 100.03
C PRO A 147 14.76 17.37 100.22
N ALA A 148 14.96 18.00 101.39
CA ALA A 148 14.39 19.31 101.70
C ALA A 148 14.90 20.44 100.76
N GLU A 149 16.06 20.27 100.13
CA GLU A 149 16.71 21.26 99.26
C GLU A 149 16.60 20.94 97.74
N GLY A 150 15.68 20.05 97.33
CA GLY A 150 15.44 19.77 95.91
C GLY A 150 16.47 18.85 95.24
N GLY A 151 17.19 18.04 96.01
CA GLY A 151 18.09 17.00 95.50
C GLY A 151 17.36 15.79 94.89
N PRO A 152 18.09 14.85 94.26
CA PRO A 152 17.48 13.65 93.67
C PRO A 152 16.79 12.80 94.76
N PRO A 153 15.68 12.12 94.42
CA PRO A 153 14.96 11.30 95.39
C PRO A 153 15.86 10.18 95.93
N THR A 154 15.72 9.91 97.22
CA THR A 154 16.54 8.92 97.95
C THR A 154 15.69 7.81 98.53
N LEU A 155 16.32 6.66 98.74
CA LEU A 155 15.75 5.54 99.49
C LEU A 155 16.71 5.13 100.59
N VAL A 156 16.16 4.58 101.66
CA VAL A 156 16.90 4.07 102.80
C VAL A 156 16.62 2.58 102.93
N ALA A 157 17.66 1.77 102.85
CA ALA A 157 17.63 0.36 103.24
C ALA A 157 18.06 0.28 104.71
N ALA A 158 17.23 -0.31 105.57
CA ALA A 158 17.48 -0.39 107.01
C ALA A 158 17.34 -1.82 107.50
N ALA A 159 18.23 -2.24 108.40
CA ALA A 159 18.25 -3.58 108.96
C ALA A 159 18.47 -3.54 110.48
N ARG A 160 17.80 -4.44 111.20
CA ARG A 160 17.92 -4.57 112.65
C ARG A 160 19.28 -5.08 113.05
N VAL A 161 19.95 -4.38 113.96
CA VAL A 161 21.16 -4.84 114.64
C VAL A 161 20.74 -5.57 115.92
N ALA A 162 21.14 -6.82 116.08
CA ALA A 162 20.89 -7.59 117.29
C ALA A 162 22.10 -7.50 118.23
N ALA A 163 21.84 -7.31 119.53
CA ALA A 163 22.85 -7.44 120.57
C ALA A 163 23.31 -8.91 120.70
N ALA A 164 24.40 -9.15 121.43
CA ALA A 164 24.95 -10.49 121.64
C ALA A 164 23.96 -11.48 122.29
N ASN A 165 22.94 -10.97 122.99
CA ASN A 165 21.87 -11.74 123.64
C ASN A 165 20.63 -11.97 122.74
N GLY A 166 20.62 -11.43 121.51
CA GLY A 166 19.52 -11.55 120.55
C GLY A 166 18.48 -10.42 120.59
N ASP A 167 18.53 -9.53 121.59
CA ASP A 167 17.63 -8.38 121.69
C ASP A 167 17.96 -7.32 120.62
N PRO A 168 17.00 -6.49 120.18
CA PRO A 168 17.26 -5.40 119.25
C PRO A 168 18.20 -4.36 119.88
N ALA A 169 19.45 -4.33 119.43
CA ALA A 169 20.42 -3.31 119.82
C ALA A 169 20.12 -1.95 119.15
N GLY A 170 19.54 -1.99 117.95
CA GLY A 170 19.28 -0.80 117.16
C GLY A 170 19.02 -1.09 115.69
N VAL A 171 19.19 -0.07 114.85
CA VAL A 171 18.98 -0.16 113.39
C VAL A 171 20.17 0.45 112.67
N ALA A 172 20.74 -0.31 111.74
CA ALA A 172 21.73 0.18 110.77
C ALA A 172 21.01 0.52 109.47
N TRP A 173 21.41 1.61 108.82
CA TRP A 173 20.82 2.02 107.55
C TRP A 173 21.87 2.43 106.52
N VAL A 174 21.47 2.34 105.26
CA VAL A 174 22.19 2.88 104.12
C VAL A 174 21.21 3.67 103.25
N ARG A 175 21.53 4.93 102.98
CA ARG A 175 20.79 5.84 102.11
C ARG A 175 21.46 5.90 100.75
N PHE A 176 20.68 5.77 99.69
CA PHE A 176 21.16 5.79 98.31
C PHE A 176 20.32 6.70 97.43
N ARG A 177 20.97 7.30 96.42
CA ARG A 177 20.32 8.12 95.40
C ARG A 177 19.71 7.28 94.31
N LEU A 178 18.65 7.80 93.72
CA LEU A 178 18.12 7.30 92.46
C LEU A 178 18.72 8.05 91.26
N ASP A 179 20.05 8.09 91.17
CA ASP A 179 20.77 8.76 90.07
C ASP A 179 20.42 8.13 88.70
N TRP A 180 20.08 6.84 88.70
CA TRP A 180 19.57 6.15 87.52
C TRP A 180 18.27 6.78 86.99
N LEU A 181 17.46 7.42 87.84
CA LEU A 181 16.23 8.08 87.40
C LEU A 181 16.57 9.35 86.60
N ALA A 182 17.58 10.11 87.06
CA ALA A 182 18.11 11.25 86.31
C ALA A 182 18.81 10.80 85.02
N ALA A 183 19.54 9.69 85.03
CA ALA A 183 20.17 9.14 83.83
C ALA A 183 19.16 8.54 82.83
N ALA A 184 18.14 7.83 83.31
CA ALA A 184 17.02 7.33 82.52
C ALA A 184 16.21 8.50 81.95
N ALA A 185 15.98 9.53 82.77
CA ALA A 185 15.35 10.77 82.33
C ALA A 185 16.21 11.51 81.31
N ALA A 186 17.54 11.59 81.46
CA ALA A 186 18.43 12.19 80.46
C ALA A 186 18.40 11.41 79.13
N GLY A 187 18.20 10.09 79.17
CA GLY A 187 17.94 9.29 77.96
C GLY A 187 16.61 9.64 77.29
N VAL A 188 15.59 10.02 78.08
CA VAL A 188 14.27 10.45 77.62
C VAL A 188 14.25 11.92 77.19
N GLU A 189 14.99 12.80 77.87
CA GLU A 189 15.08 14.25 77.66
C GLU A 189 15.91 14.62 76.43
N ARG A 190 16.84 13.73 76.03
CA ARG A 190 17.45 13.76 74.70
C ARG A 190 16.42 13.64 73.57
N MET A 191 15.20 13.19 73.86
CA MET A 191 14.07 13.24 72.95
C MET A 191 13.18 14.45 73.29
N PRO A 192 12.87 15.34 72.33
CA PRO A 192 12.11 16.54 72.62
C PRO A 192 10.73 16.21 73.22
N GLY A 193 10.35 16.95 74.26
CA GLY A 193 9.10 16.75 75.01
C GLY A 193 8.99 15.41 75.77
N GLY A 194 10.11 14.70 75.91
CA GLY A 194 10.23 13.49 76.71
C GLY A 194 9.99 13.76 78.19
N VAL A 195 9.26 12.86 78.85
CA VAL A 195 8.99 12.92 80.29
C VAL A 195 9.24 11.56 80.92
N ALA A 196 9.98 11.51 82.01
CA ALA A 196 10.13 10.32 82.84
C ALA A 196 9.46 10.57 84.19
N MET A 197 8.72 9.59 84.71
CA MET A 197 8.06 9.71 86.00
C MET A 197 8.05 8.39 86.75
N VAL A 198 8.16 8.49 88.07
CA VAL A 198 7.95 7.38 89.00
C VAL A 198 6.61 7.59 89.68
N MET A 199 5.77 6.56 89.68
CA MET A 199 4.43 6.62 90.22
C MET A 199 4.14 5.41 91.09
N ASP A 200 3.41 5.60 92.19
CA ASP A 200 2.92 4.47 92.99
C ASP A 200 1.69 3.80 92.35
N ALA A 201 1.35 2.58 92.77
CA ALA A 201 0.17 1.87 92.29
C ALA A 201 -1.13 2.64 92.57
N ARG A 202 -1.14 3.60 93.51
CA ARG A 202 -2.29 4.45 93.82
C ARG A 202 -2.40 5.66 92.89
N GLY A 203 -1.46 5.91 91.99
CA GLY A 203 -1.50 7.03 91.05
C GLY A 203 -0.87 8.31 91.60
N MET A 204 -0.11 8.22 92.71
CA MET A 204 0.67 9.35 93.24
C MET A 204 2.01 9.43 92.51
N LEU A 205 2.35 10.61 92.02
CA LEU A 205 3.64 10.86 91.38
C LEU A 205 4.71 11.06 92.45
N LEU A 206 5.66 10.13 92.47
CA LEU A 206 6.76 10.14 93.43
C LEU A 206 7.95 10.96 92.93
N ALA A 207 8.15 10.99 91.61
CA ALA A 207 9.14 11.84 90.96
C ALA A 207 8.75 12.05 89.50
N ALA A 208 9.08 13.20 88.92
CA ALA A 208 8.96 13.48 87.49
C ALA A 208 10.20 14.22 87.00
N ILE A 209 10.63 14.00 85.76
CA ILE A 209 11.76 14.69 85.14
C ILE A 209 11.43 14.93 83.65
N PRO A 210 11.53 16.18 83.15
CA PRO A 210 11.79 17.40 83.91
C PRO A 210 10.59 17.77 84.82
N ASP A 211 10.84 18.13 86.09
CA ASP A 211 9.79 18.56 87.03
C ASP A 211 9.50 20.06 86.99
N ALA A 212 9.70 20.70 85.84
CA ALA A 212 9.46 22.15 85.67
C ALA A 212 7.99 22.55 85.92
N ARG A 213 7.08 21.57 86.06
CA ARG A 213 5.64 21.75 86.22
C ARG A 213 5.11 21.36 87.60
N GLY A 214 5.99 20.97 88.53
CA GLY A 214 5.63 20.60 89.91
C GLY A 214 4.64 19.44 89.97
N TRP A 215 4.93 18.38 89.21
CA TRP A 215 4.13 17.15 89.17
C TRP A 215 4.45 16.22 90.33
N THR A 216 5.68 16.28 90.85
CA THR A 216 6.06 15.50 92.03
C THR A 216 5.12 15.81 93.20
N GLY A 217 4.61 14.76 93.85
CA GLY A 217 3.66 14.85 94.96
C GLY A 217 2.19 15.01 94.56
N ARG A 218 1.86 15.19 93.27
CA ARG A 218 0.45 15.29 92.83
C ARG A 218 -0.24 13.93 92.74
N ASP A 219 -1.54 13.94 93.03
CA ASP A 219 -2.43 12.82 92.81
C ASP A 219 -2.93 12.83 91.35
N ALA A 220 -2.58 11.79 90.59
CA ALA A 220 -2.95 11.63 89.19
C ALA A 220 -3.96 10.49 88.96
N ARG A 221 -4.68 10.03 90.01
CA ARG A 221 -5.62 8.90 89.94
C ARG A 221 -6.64 8.96 88.80
N SER A 222 -7.07 10.15 88.42
CA SER A 222 -8.07 10.38 87.37
C SER A 222 -7.50 10.35 85.95
N ALA A 223 -6.17 10.32 85.78
CA ALA A 223 -5.56 10.29 84.46
C ALA A 223 -5.65 8.90 83.83
N ARG A 224 -6.05 8.83 82.55
CA ARG A 224 -6.13 7.60 81.75
C ARG A 224 -4.83 6.79 81.71
N LEU A 225 -3.69 7.48 81.86
CA LEU A 225 -2.38 6.85 81.96
C LEU A 225 -2.32 5.89 83.16
N VAL A 226 -2.85 6.31 84.32
CA VAL A 226 -2.83 5.52 85.56
C VAL A 226 -3.70 4.28 85.45
N GLU A 227 -4.88 4.41 84.84
CA GLU A 227 -5.76 3.27 84.56
C GLU A 227 -5.07 2.23 83.67
N THR A 228 -4.37 2.68 82.64
CA THR A 228 -3.67 1.80 81.69
C THR A 228 -2.48 1.07 82.34
N VAL A 229 -1.69 1.79 83.14
CA VAL A 229 -0.54 1.23 83.87
C VAL A 229 -1.00 0.13 84.84
N ARG A 230 -2.09 0.38 85.59
CA ARG A 230 -2.68 -0.61 86.51
C ARG A 230 -3.19 -1.85 85.80
N ALA A 231 -3.85 -1.68 84.64
CA ALA A 231 -4.46 -2.77 83.91
C ALA A 231 -3.45 -3.72 83.28
N ARG A 232 -2.34 -3.19 82.74
CA ARG A 232 -1.37 -3.98 81.96
C ARG A 232 -0.07 -4.31 82.71
N ARG A 233 0.22 -3.64 83.84
CA ARG A 233 1.47 -3.70 84.65
C ARG A 233 2.75 -3.32 83.92
N GLU A 234 2.94 -3.79 82.69
CA GLU A 234 4.03 -3.43 81.80
C GLU A 234 3.48 -3.27 80.37
N GLY A 235 4.01 -2.30 79.63
CA GLY A 235 3.70 -2.17 78.22
C GLY A 235 3.87 -0.76 77.68
N VAL A 236 3.25 -0.54 76.52
CA VAL A 236 3.23 0.75 75.85
C VAL A 236 1.78 1.17 75.60
N ALA A 237 1.51 2.46 75.75
CA ALA A 237 0.19 3.03 75.52
C ALA A 237 0.26 4.40 74.84
N HIS A 238 -0.58 4.60 73.83
CA HIS A 238 -0.66 5.84 73.05
C HIS A 238 -1.82 6.69 73.58
N LEU A 239 -1.51 7.63 74.47
CA LEU A 239 -2.53 8.43 75.15
C LEU A 239 -1.98 9.78 75.64
N ALA A 240 -2.88 10.69 75.98
CA ALA A 240 -2.51 11.99 76.53
C ALA A 240 -1.90 11.83 77.93
N GLY A 241 -0.70 12.38 78.12
CA GLY A 241 -0.05 12.45 79.42
C GLY A 241 -0.80 13.36 80.40
N LEU A 242 -0.19 13.58 81.57
CA LEU A 242 -0.76 14.40 82.64
C LEU A 242 -0.94 15.88 82.26
N ASP A 243 -0.26 16.33 81.22
CA ASP A 243 -0.38 17.66 80.62
C ASP A 243 -1.34 17.73 79.43
N GLY A 244 -2.07 16.65 79.14
CA GLY A 244 -2.94 16.57 77.98
C GLY A 244 -2.20 16.36 76.64
N VAL A 245 -0.86 16.33 76.62
CA VAL A 245 -0.09 16.14 75.39
C VAL A 245 -0.02 14.65 75.05
N ARG A 246 -0.38 14.30 73.82
CA ARG A 246 -0.34 12.93 73.27
C ARG A 246 1.10 12.41 73.21
N ARG A 247 1.34 11.30 73.91
CA ARG A 247 2.64 10.62 73.95
C ARG A 247 2.49 9.11 73.83
N VAL A 248 3.56 8.49 73.36
CA VAL A 248 3.82 7.06 73.52
C VAL A 248 4.38 6.87 74.92
N HIS A 249 3.59 6.33 75.83
CA HIS A 249 4.00 6.05 77.22
C HIS A 249 4.41 4.59 77.35
N ALA A 250 5.68 4.34 77.61
CA ALA A 250 6.17 3.04 78.05
C ALA A 250 6.21 3.00 79.58
N PHE A 251 5.86 1.86 80.16
CA PHE A 251 5.87 1.69 81.61
C PHE A 251 6.29 0.28 82.02
N ALA A 252 7.01 0.18 83.14
CA ALA A 252 7.47 -1.07 83.73
C ALA A 252 7.45 -0.98 85.27
N PRO A 253 7.21 -2.10 85.98
CA PRO A 253 7.24 -2.12 87.44
C PRO A 253 8.68 -1.97 87.96
N LEU A 254 8.85 -1.16 89.01
CA LEU A 254 10.12 -1.02 89.74
C LEU A 254 10.23 -2.02 90.90
N GLY A 255 9.16 -2.74 91.20
CA GLY A 255 9.08 -3.65 92.36
C GLY A 255 8.49 -2.96 93.60
N ASP A 256 8.62 -3.64 94.74
CA ASP A 256 8.05 -3.20 96.01
C ASP A 256 8.98 -2.24 96.76
N ALA A 257 8.68 -0.94 96.67
CA ALA A 257 9.37 0.12 97.39
C ALA A 257 8.70 0.36 98.76
N GLY A 258 8.87 -0.60 99.68
CA GLY A 258 8.42 -0.45 101.08
C GLY A 258 6.92 -0.70 101.32
N GLY A 259 6.32 -1.66 100.61
CA GLY A 259 4.93 -2.11 100.75
C GLY A 259 3.96 -1.54 99.70
N ARG A 260 4.47 -0.94 98.62
CA ARG A 260 3.69 -0.40 97.50
C ARG A 260 4.40 -0.72 96.19
N GLU A 261 3.64 -1.28 95.25
CA GLU A 261 4.09 -1.48 93.88
C GLU A 261 4.27 -0.09 93.21
N THR A 262 5.44 0.13 92.63
CA THR A 262 5.79 1.39 91.95
C THR A 262 6.13 1.13 90.48
N TYR A 263 5.89 2.13 89.64
CA TYR A 263 6.08 2.05 88.19
C TYR A 263 6.99 3.17 87.72
N LEU A 264 7.88 2.83 86.80
CA LEU A 264 8.61 3.79 85.98
C LEU A 264 7.86 3.97 84.67
N ILE A 265 7.58 5.21 84.31
CA ILE A 265 6.87 5.57 83.09
C ILE A 265 7.74 6.57 82.31
N ALA A 266 7.95 6.29 81.03
CA ALA A 266 8.61 7.20 80.09
C ALA A 266 7.66 7.54 78.95
N GLY A 267 7.40 8.82 78.73
CA GLY A 267 6.55 9.34 77.66
C GLY A 267 7.39 10.02 76.58
N PHE A 268 7.11 9.70 75.31
CA PHE A 268 7.76 10.28 74.14
C PHE A 268 6.71 10.97 73.25
N LEU A 269 7.01 12.14 72.68
CA LEU A 269 6.06 12.83 71.78
C LEU A 269 5.70 11.93 70.59
N GLU A 270 4.40 11.69 70.40
CA GLU A 270 3.89 10.80 69.36
C GLU A 270 4.23 11.35 67.96
N ASP A 271 4.07 12.65 67.77
CA ASP A 271 4.37 13.31 66.49
C ASP A 271 5.85 13.20 66.11
N GLU A 272 6.77 13.32 67.07
CA GLU A 272 8.21 13.25 66.79
C GLU A 272 8.73 11.83 66.64
N THR A 273 8.28 10.92 67.49
CA THR A 273 8.63 9.49 67.40
C THR A 273 8.17 8.89 66.08
N LEU A 274 7.02 9.35 65.55
CA LEU A 274 6.50 8.92 64.25
C LEU A 274 6.89 9.85 63.09
N ALA A 275 7.39 11.08 63.32
CA ALA A 275 7.72 12.05 62.26
C ALA A 275 8.72 11.50 61.25
N ALA A 276 9.73 10.74 61.69
CA ALA A 276 10.70 10.12 60.78
C ALA A 276 10.03 9.10 59.86
N ALA A 277 9.13 8.27 60.41
CA ALA A 277 8.34 7.30 59.67
C ALA A 277 7.36 7.99 58.71
N GLN A 278 6.68 9.03 59.18
CA GLN A 278 5.73 9.85 58.41
C GLN A 278 6.42 10.53 57.22
N ARG A 279 7.59 11.16 57.44
CA ARG A 279 8.38 11.79 56.36
C ARG A 279 8.83 10.78 55.32
N THR A 280 9.30 9.61 55.77
CA THR A 280 9.70 8.53 54.86
C THR A 280 8.50 8.01 54.06
N PHE A 281 7.35 7.84 54.71
CA PHE A 281 6.10 7.42 54.07
C PHE A 281 5.62 8.44 53.03
N VAL A 282 5.54 9.72 53.38
CA VAL A 282 5.13 10.79 52.46
C VAL A 282 6.11 10.90 51.30
N ARG A 283 7.42 10.86 51.54
CA ARG A 283 8.42 10.88 50.46
C ARG A 283 8.25 9.70 49.51
N SER A 284 8.02 8.49 50.03
CA SER A 284 7.76 7.31 49.22
C SER A 284 6.46 7.43 48.41
N LEU A 285 5.40 8.00 48.99
CA LEU A 285 4.13 8.24 48.29
C LEU A 285 4.27 9.29 47.17
N VAL A 286 5.01 10.37 47.43
CA VAL A 286 5.30 11.41 46.42
C VAL A 286 6.14 10.83 45.28
N LEU A 287 7.21 10.07 45.59
CA LEU A 287 8.03 9.40 44.57
C LEU A 287 7.20 8.39 43.76
N LEU A 288 6.29 7.66 44.39
CA LEU A 288 5.36 6.74 43.72
C LEU A 288 4.43 7.48 42.76
N ALA A 289 3.85 8.60 43.19
CA ALA A 289 2.98 9.43 42.37
C ALA A 289 3.74 10.02 41.18
N LEU A 290 4.95 10.57 41.40
CA LEU A 290 5.81 11.10 40.35
C LEU A 290 6.21 10.02 39.34
N PHE A 291 6.56 8.82 39.81
CA PHE A 291 6.87 7.69 38.95
C PHE A 291 5.66 7.25 38.11
N GLY A 292 4.47 7.19 38.71
CA GLY A 292 3.22 6.89 38.00
C GLY A 292 2.90 7.93 36.92
N VAL A 293 3.06 9.22 37.22
CA VAL A 293 2.89 10.31 36.25
C VAL A 293 3.92 10.20 35.13
N ALA A 294 5.21 10.01 35.46
CA ALA A 294 6.28 9.84 34.48
C ALA A 294 6.01 8.65 33.55
N LEU A 295 5.64 7.48 34.10
CA LEU A 295 5.33 6.31 33.28
C LEU A 295 4.12 6.54 32.38
N THR A 296 3.09 7.23 32.89
CA THR A 296 1.90 7.60 32.09
C THR A 296 2.28 8.54 30.95
N LEU A 297 3.14 9.53 31.18
CA LEU A 297 3.63 10.45 30.15
C LEU A 297 4.49 9.74 29.10
N VAL A 298 5.40 8.86 29.53
CA VAL A 298 6.24 8.04 28.64
C VAL A 298 5.37 7.14 27.78
N ALA A 299 4.41 6.44 28.38
CA ALA A 299 3.46 5.61 27.65
C ALA A 299 2.58 6.42 26.69
N TRP A 300 2.12 7.60 27.11
CA TRP A 300 1.33 8.51 26.26
C TRP A 300 2.10 8.94 25.01
N HIS A 301 3.35 9.40 25.19
CA HIS A 301 4.22 9.81 24.09
C HIS A 301 4.66 8.63 23.23
N GLY A 302 5.03 7.51 23.85
CA GLY A 302 5.41 6.27 23.18
C GLY A 302 4.27 5.74 22.30
N ALA A 303 3.05 5.62 22.85
CA ALA A 303 1.87 5.21 22.08
C ALA A 303 1.58 6.18 20.92
N ALA A 304 1.73 7.49 21.15
CA ALA A 304 1.53 8.49 20.10
C ALA A 304 2.51 8.29 18.93
N ILE A 305 3.78 8.01 19.22
CA ILE A 305 4.84 7.85 18.22
C ILE A 305 4.77 6.48 17.53
N VAL A 306 4.61 5.41 18.31
CA VAL A 306 4.72 4.02 17.84
C VAL A 306 3.43 3.51 17.20
N VAL A 307 2.26 3.96 17.67
CA VAL A 307 0.96 3.41 17.23
C VAL A 307 0.12 4.46 16.50
N LEU A 308 -0.18 5.59 17.15
CA LEU A 308 -1.17 6.54 16.61
C LEU A 308 -0.68 7.28 15.36
N ARG A 309 0.57 7.75 15.34
CA ARG A 309 1.13 8.45 14.17
C ARG A 309 1.16 7.55 12.92
N PRO A 310 1.67 6.30 12.97
CA PRO A 310 1.63 5.38 11.83
C PRO A 310 0.21 5.08 11.35
N VAL A 311 -0.71 4.74 12.26
CA VAL A 311 -2.11 4.47 11.91
C VAL A 311 -2.77 5.68 11.25
N GLY A 312 -2.49 6.89 11.75
CA GLY A 312 -2.99 8.13 11.16
C GLY A 312 -2.48 8.37 9.74
N ARG A 313 -1.20 8.09 9.46
CA ARG A 313 -0.63 8.18 8.11
C ARG A 313 -1.23 7.15 7.16
N MET A 314 -1.41 5.92 7.60
CA MET A 314 -2.08 4.88 6.81
C MET A 314 -3.52 5.25 6.47
N LEU A 315 -4.26 5.79 7.44
CA LEU A 315 -5.64 6.24 7.20
C LEU A 315 -5.68 7.41 6.20
N ALA A 316 -4.72 8.34 6.27
CA ALA A 316 -4.60 9.43 5.32
C ALA A 316 -4.27 8.91 3.90
N ALA A 317 -3.33 7.97 3.77
CA ALA A 317 -2.98 7.34 2.49
C ALA A 317 -4.17 6.56 1.91
N ALA A 318 -4.89 5.79 2.73
CA ALA A 318 -6.12 5.09 2.34
C ALA A 318 -7.19 6.05 1.80
N ARG A 319 -7.41 7.19 2.46
CA ARG A 319 -8.33 8.23 1.98
C ARG A 319 -7.86 8.85 0.66
N ALA A 320 -6.57 9.12 0.51
CA ALA A 320 -6.02 9.68 -0.73
C ALA A 320 -6.22 8.71 -1.92
N VAL A 321 -5.93 7.42 -1.72
CA VAL A 321 -6.17 6.37 -2.71
C VAL A 321 -7.65 6.27 -3.07
N ALA A 322 -8.57 6.36 -2.09
CA ALA A 322 -10.01 6.32 -2.33
C ALA A 322 -10.52 7.48 -3.19
N VAL A 323 -9.88 8.66 -3.11
CA VAL A 323 -10.20 9.83 -3.95
C VAL A 323 -9.45 9.82 -5.29
N GLY A 324 -8.60 8.81 -5.52
CA GLY A 324 -7.94 8.55 -6.80
C GLY A 324 -6.47 8.97 -6.87
N ASP A 325 -5.88 9.48 -5.79
CA ASP A 325 -4.46 9.77 -5.72
C ASP A 325 -3.66 8.52 -5.31
N LEU A 326 -3.20 7.77 -6.31
CA LEU A 326 -2.43 6.53 -6.14
C LEU A 326 -0.93 6.77 -5.91
N ARG A 327 -0.47 8.04 -5.82
CA ARG A 327 0.94 8.38 -5.60
C ARG A 327 1.29 8.48 -4.13
N VAL A 328 0.28 8.72 -3.27
CA VAL A 328 0.48 8.77 -1.83
C VAL A 328 0.93 7.40 -1.33
N ARG A 329 1.82 7.42 -0.33
CA ARG A 329 2.35 6.23 0.34
C ARG A 329 2.03 6.30 1.82
N ALA A 330 1.83 5.15 2.44
CA ALA A 330 1.58 5.05 3.88
C ALA A 330 2.74 5.59 4.73
N GLY A 331 3.95 5.71 4.16
CA GLY A 331 5.12 6.37 4.75
C GLY A 331 6.20 5.38 5.23
N PRO A 332 7.34 5.87 5.77
CA PRO A 332 8.50 5.03 6.03
C PRO A 332 8.26 4.05 7.20
N PRO A 333 8.83 2.83 7.12
CA PRO A 333 8.56 1.74 8.03
C PRO A 333 9.31 1.93 9.35
N TYR A 334 8.60 1.95 10.47
CA TYR A 334 9.21 1.53 11.73
C TYR A 334 9.34 0.00 11.69
N SER A 335 10.53 -0.42 11.27
CA SER A 335 11.16 -1.77 11.25
C SER A 335 10.35 -2.94 11.83
N ARG A 336 10.19 -4.02 11.04
CA ARG A 336 9.69 -5.37 11.42
C ARG A 336 8.37 -5.45 12.22
N SER A 337 7.69 -4.34 12.45
CA SER A 337 6.38 -4.33 13.12
C SER A 337 5.26 -4.72 12.14
N GLU A 338 4.17 -5.24 12.68
CA GLU A 338 2.95 -5.60 11.94
C GLU A 338 2.37 -4.39 11.20
N LEU A 339 2.49 -3.19 11.78
CA LEU A 339 2.09 -1.93 11.12
C LEU A 339 3.00 -1.61 9.93
N GLY A 340 4.30 -1.95 10.00
CA GLY A 340 5.23 -1.81 8.88
C GLY A 340 4.98 -2.82 7.76
N GLU A 341 4.54 -4.04 8.07
CA GLU A 341 4.06 -4.99 7.06
C GLU A 341 2.77 -4.52 6.38
N LEU A 342 1.81 -4.02 7.16
CA LEU A 342 0.57 -3.49 6.61
C LEU A 342 0.82 -2.27 5.72
N ALA A 343 1.74 -1.37 6.09
CA ALA A 343 2.11 -0.22 5.27
C ALA A 343 2.71 -0.66 3.92
N ARG A 344 3.58 -1.67 3.91
CA ARG A 344 4.15 -2.24 2.68
C ARG A 344 3.08 -2.87 1.79
N ALA A 345 2.21 -3.71 2.36
CA ALA A 345 1.12 -4.31 1.61
C ALA A 345 0.17 -3.27 1.00
N PHE A 346 -0.08 -2.15 1.72
CA PHE A 346 -0.88 -1.05 1.21
C PHE A 346 -0.21 -0.31 0.04
N ASP A 347 1.09 -0.06 0.14
CA ASP A 347 1.87 0.58 -0.91
C ASP A 347 1.95 -0.31 -2.17
N ASP A 348 2.14 -1.62 -2.01
CA ASP A 348 2.12 -2.62 -3.10
C ASP A 348 0.77 -2.65 -3.82
N MET A 349 -0.34 -2.63 -3.07
CA MET A 349 -1.69 -2.53 -3.63
C MET A 349 -1.87 -1.25 -4.44
N SER A 350 -1.40 -0.11 -3.91
CA SER A 350 -1.50 1.19 -4.59
C SER A 350 -0.72 1.20 -5.91
N ASP A 351 0.45 0.57 -5.95
CA ASP A 351 1.22 0.40 -7.18
C ASP A 351 0.57 -0.57 -8.17
N ALA A 352 -0.03 -1.67 -7.71
CA ALA A 352 -0.78 -2.58 -8.57
C ALA A 352 -1.98 -1.89 -9.23
N LEU A 353 -2.74 -1.09 -8.47
CA LEU A 353 -3.86 -0.29 -9.01
C LEU A 353 -3.39 0.73 -10.05
N ARG A 354 -2.24 1.38 -9.81
CA ARG A 354 -1.65 2.33 -10.76
C ARG A 354 -1.25 1.65 -12.07
N ARG A 355 -0.61 0.48 -11.99
CA ARG A 355 -0.23 -0.31 -13.19
C ARG A 355 -1.46 -0.69 -14.01
N ARG A 356 -2.50 -1.24 -13.38
CA ARG A 356 -3.75 -1.59 -14.07
C ARG A 356 -4.41 -0.40 -14.75
N ARG A 357 -4.37 0.79 -14.15
CA ARG A 357 -4.94 2.00 -14.75
C ARG A 357 -4.17 2.42 -16.00
N LEU A 358 -2.83 2.44 -15.93
CA LEU A 358 -1.98 2.75 -17.08
C LEU A 358 -2.14 1.73 -18.21
N GLU A 359 -2.18 0.43 -17.90
CA GLU A 359 -2.41 -0.63 -18.88
C GLU A 359 -3.74 -0.44 -19.61
N ARG A 360 -4.80 -0.08 -18.87
CA ARG A 360 -6.11 0.21 -19.44
C ARG A 360 -6.07 1.43 -20.36
N ASP A 361 -5.46 2.54 -19.93
CA ASP A 361 -5.39 3.77 -20.72
C ASP A 361 -4.60 3.55 -22.04
N VAL A 362 -3.51 2.76 -21.98
CA VAL A 362 -2.73 2.36 -23.16
C VAL A 362 -3.57 1.47 -24.10
N ALA A 363 -4.32 0.50 -23.56
CA ALA A 363 -5.18 -0.38 -24.34
C ALA A 363 -6.31 0.40 -25.04
N GLU A 364 -6.96 1.32 -24.33
CA GLU A 364 -8.01 2.17 -24.91
C GLU A 364 -7.46 3.06 -26.04
N THR A 365 -6.25 3.61 -25.86
CA THR A 365 -5.58 4.42 -26.89
C THR A 365 -5.20 3.56 -28.11
N ALA A 366 -4.62 2.38 -27.89
CA ALA A 366 -4.27 1.45 -28.97
C ALA A 366 -5.49 1.00 -29.78
N LEU A 367 -6.64 0.79 -29.13
CA LEU A 367 -7.90 0.46 -29.80
C LEU A 367 -8.40 1.63 -30.66
N ARG A 368 -8.33 2.87 -30.15
CA ARG A 368 -8.68 4.07 -30.92
C ARG A 368 -7.78 4.24 -32.14
N ASP A 369 -6.47 4.09 -31.97
CA ASP A 369 -5.49 4.19 -33.07
C ASP A 369 -5.71 3.11 -34.12
N LEU A 370 -5.99 1.87 -33.70
CA LEU A 370 -6.31 0.78 -34.62
C LEU A 370 -7.59 1.05 -35.42
N SER A 371 -8.64 1.57 -34.76
CA SER A 371 -9.89 1.95 -35.41
C SER A 371 -9.68 3.06 -36.45
N ALA A 372 -8.95 4.12 -36.09
CA ALA A 372 -8.61 5.21 -37.01
C ALA A 372 -7.79 4.73 -38.22
N ARG A 373 -6.79 3.87 -38.00
CA ARG A 373 -5.99 3.27 -39.09
C ARG A 373 -6.83 2.43 -40.04
N ARG A 374 -7.74 1.60 -39.52
CA ARG A 374 -8.66 0.81 -40.36
C ARG A 374 -9.56 1.69 -41.23
N ALA A 375 -10.15 2.74 -40.65
CA ALA A 375 -10.97 3.69 -41.40
C ALA A 375 -10.16 4.40 -42.51
N ALA A 376 -8.93 4.83 -42.23
CA ALA A 376 -8.06 5.49 -43.20
C ALA A 376 -7.71 4.59 -44.40
N VAL A 377 -7.49 3.29 -44.18
CA VAL A 377 -7.23 2.32 -45.26
C VAL A 377 -8.44 2.19 -46.20
N VAL A 378 -9.65 2.12 -45.65
CA VAL A 378 -10.89 2.01 -46.44
C VAL A 378 -11.17 3.31 -47.22
N GLU A 379 -11.01 4.46 -46.57
CA GLU A 379 -11.25 5.77 -47.20
C GLU A 379 -10.19 6.15 -48.25
N GLY A 380 -8.94 5.69 -48.08
CA GLY A 380 -7.84 5.94 -49.02
C GLY A 380 -7.80 5.03 -50.25
N SER A 381 -8.67 4.02 -50.33
CA SER A 381 -8.70 3.09 -51.47
C SER A 381 -9.10 3.81 -52.77
N PRO A 382 -8.41 3.60 -53.91
CA PRO A 382 -8.82 4.13 -55.20
C PRO A 382 -10.09 3.44 -55.75
N ASP A 383 -10.36 2.22 -55.30
CA ASP A 383 -11.57 1.49 -55.64
C ASP A 383 -12.73 1.95 -54.75
N GLY A 384 -13.93 1.98 -55.33
CA GLY A 384 -15.15 2.20 -54.58
C GLY A 384 -15.44 1.00 -53.69
N ILE A 385 -15.53 1.23 -52.38
CA ILE A 385 -15.88 0.21 -51.38
C ILE A 385 -17.24 0.54 -50.81
N VAL A 386 -18.15 -0.44 -50.85
CA VAL A 386 -19.52 -0.33 -50.36
C VAL A 386 -19.82 -1.55 -49.51
N THR A 387 -20.27 -1.35 -48.28
CA THR A 387 -20.71 -2.44 -47.40
C THR A 387 -22.22 -2.48 -47.37
N LEU A 388 -22.78 -3.68 -47.50
CA LEU A 388 -24.20 -3.95 -47.59
C LEU A 388 -24.64 -4.90 -46.47
N ASP A 389 -25.88 -4.77 -46.02
CA ASP A 389 -26.54 -5.79 -45.20
C ASP A 389 -27.09 -6.94 -46.06
N ALA A 390 -27.72 -7.92 -45.40
CA ALA A 390 -28.34 -9.07 -46.05
C ALA A 390 -29.54 -8.72 -46.95
N ASP A 391 -30.14 -7.54 -46.79
CA ASP A 391 -31.23 -7.04 -47.63
C ASP A 391 -30.71 -6.22 -48.84
N GLY A 392 -29.39 -6.03 -48.94
CA GLY A 392 -28.76 -5.23 -49.99
C GLY A 392 -28.80 -3.72 -49.73
N ARG A 393 -29.04 -3.29 -48.48
CA ARG A 393 -28.99 -1.87 -48.11
C ARG A 393 -27.57 -1.44 -47.81
N ILE A 394 -27.21 -0.26 -48.29
CA ILE A 394 -25.87 0.30 -48.06
C ILE A 394 -25.70 0.70 -46.58
N LEU A 395 -24.79 0.04 -45.89
CA LEU A 395 -24.38 0.34 -44.52
C LEU A 395 -23.20 1.31 -44.46
N GLU A 396 -22.26 1.18 -45.40
CA GLU A 396 -21.08 2.05 -45.52
C GLU A 396 -20.72 2.26 -46.99
N ILE A 397 -20.14 3.43 -47.28
CA ILE A 397 -19.63 3.80 -48.59
C ILE A 397 -18.38 4.67 -48.37
N ASN A 398 -17.26 4.32 -49.01
CA ASN A 398 -16.03 5.10 -48.92
C ASN A 398 -16.05 6.29 -49.88
N SER A 399 -15.14 7.24 -49.67
CA SER A 399 -15.03 8.47 -50.46
C SER A 399 -14.84 8.21 -51.97
N SER A 400 -14.19 7.12 -52.35
CA SER A 400 -14.00 6.75 -53.77
C SER A 400 -15.30 6.28 -54.42
N ALA A 401 -16.12 5.50 -53.72
CA ALA A 401 -17.45 5.11 -54.21
C ALA A 401 -18.39 6.31 -54.29
N GLU A 402 -18.35 7.25 -53.32
CA GLU A 402 -19.13 8.49 -53.40
C GLU A 402 -18.80 9.28 -54.67
N ARG A 403 -17.50 9.50 -54.95
CA ARG A 403 -17.04 10.21 -56.16
C ARG A 403 -17.36 9.45 -57.43
N MET A 404 -17.18 8.12 -57.43
CA MET A 404 -17.42 7.27 -58.59
C MET A 404 -18.90 7.25 -58.97
N PHE A 405 -19.81 7.10 -58.01
CA PHE A 405 -21.23 7.00 -58.31
C PHE A 405 -21.98 8.35 -58.25
N GLY A 406 -21.34 9.40 -57.70
CA GLY A 406 -21.94 10.73 -57.50
C GLY A 406 -22.92 10.80 -56.34
N TRP A 407 -22.99 9.74 -55.50
CA TRP A 407 -23.91 9.68 -54.36
C TRP A 407 -23.18 10.08 -53.07
N PRO A 408 -23.58 11.17 -52.38
CA PRO A 408 -23.04 11.46 -51.06
C PRO A 408 -23.52 10.41 -50.04
N ARG A 409 -22.66 10.05 -49.09
CA ARG A 409 -22.87 9.02 -48.05
C ARG A 409 -24.20 9.23 -47.34
N SER A 410 -24.50 10.46 -46.93
CA SER A 410 -25.77 10.80 -46.27
C SER A 410 -27.03 10.45 -47.06
N ARG A 411 -26.94 10.36 -48.40
CA ARG A 411 -28.06 9.94 -49.27
C ARG A 411 -27.96 8.49 -49.72
N ALA A 412 -26.77 7.91 -49.74
CA ALA A 412 -26.54 6.52 -50.14
C ALA A 412 -26.91 5.52 -49.03
N LEU A 413 -26.61 5.85 -47.77
CA LEU A 413 -26.86 4.97 -46.63
C LEU A 413 -28.35 4.57 -46.53
N GLY A 414 -28.61 3.28 -46.30
CA GLY A 414 -29.94 2.68 -46.17
C GLY A 414 -30.69 2.40 -47.47
N ARG A 415 -30.19 2.88 -48.63
CA ARG A 415 -30.77 2.60 -49.95
C ARG A 415 -30.35 1.24 -50.49
N ASP A 416 -31.17 0.67 -51.38
CA ASP A 416 -30.85 -0.54 -52.14
C ASP A 416 -29.72 -0.23 -53.13
N PHE A 417 -28.61 -0.97 -53.04
CA PHE A 417 -27.44 -0.77 -53.91
C PHE A 417 -27.77 -0.93 -55.41
N LEU A 418 -28.79 -1.73 -55.75
CA LEU A 418 -29.25 -1.92 -57.12
C LEU A 418 -29.87 -0.65 -57.71
N GLU A 419 -30.50 0.19 -56.89
CA GLU A 419 -31.05 1.47 -57.32
C GLU A 419 -29.96 2.51 -57.51
N VAL A 420 -28.93 2.45 -56.65
CA VAL A 420 -27.85 3.43 -56.57
C VAL A 420 -26.80 3.22 -57.67
N MET A 421 -26.45 1.97 -57.99
CA MET A 421 -25.25 1.64 -58.77
C MET A 421 -25.53 0.83 -60.04
N VAL A 422 -26.68 0.16 -60.14
CA VAL A 422 -26.95 -0.81 -61.23
C VAL A 422 -27.94 -0.23 -62.27
N PRO A 423 -27.64 -0.34 -63.57
CA PRO A 423 -28.55 0.07 -64.66
C PRO A 423 -29.92 -0.63 -64.57
N PRO A 424 -31.03 0.05 -64.91
CA PRO A 424 -32.40 -0.47 -64.74
C PRO A 424 -32.62 -1.87 -65.34
N GLU A 425 -32.03 -2.14 -66.51
CA GLU A 425 -32.20 -3.36 -67.28
C GLU A 425 -31.52 -4.58 -66.61
N LEU A 426 -30.53 -4.33 -65.75
CA LEU A 426 -29.77 -5.37 -65.07
C LEU A 426 -30.28 -5.65 -63.65
N ARG A 427 -31.09 -4.75 -63.07
CA ARG A 427 -31.52 -4.81 -61.66
C ARG A 427 -32.22 -6.11 -61.28
N GLU A 428 -33.13 -6.61 -62.12
CA GLU A 428 -33.90 -7.81 -61.79
C GLU A 428 -33.03 -9.08 -61.81
N ALA A 429 -32.11 -9.19 -62.78
CA ALA A 429 -31.13 -10.26 -62.82
C ALA A 429 -30.19 -10.18 -61.61
N SER A 430 -29.61 -9.01 -61.33
CA SER A 430 -28.73 -8.77 -60.19
C SER A 430 -29.42 -9.03 -58.84
N ARG A 431 -30.71 -8.67 -58.69
CA ARG A 431 -31.50 -8.94 -57.47
C ARG A 431 -31.68 -10.43 -57.23
N ARG A 432 -32.00 -11.20 -58.27
CA ARG A 432 -32.12 -12.67 -58.17
C ARG A 432 -30.80 -13.31 -57.78
N THR A 433 -29.70 -12.92 -58.43
CA THR A 433 -28.37 -13.44 -58.12
C THR A 433 -27.92 -13.06 -56.70
N PHE A 434 -28.14 -11.81 -56.27
CA PHE A 434 -27.80 -11.37 -54.92
C PHE A 434 -28.57 -12.17 -53.85
N ARG A 435 -29.89 -12.36 -54.00
CA ARG A 435 -30.68 -13.19 -53.07
C ARG A 435 -30.18 -14.64 -53.00
N ALA A 436 -29.78 -15.23 -54.12
CA ALA A 436 -29.20 -16.57 -54.13
C ALA A 436 -27.88 -16.61 -53.34
N VAL A 437 -27.03 -15.58 -53.46
CA VAL A 437 -25.77 -15.45 -52.71
C VAL A 437 -26.01 -15.27 -51.20
N VAL A 438 -27.02 -14.48 -50.82
CA VAL A 438 -27.43 -14.37 -49.41
C VAL A 438 -27.83 -15.73 -48.85
N ALA A 439 -28.56 -16.55 -49.62
CA ALA A 439 -28.95 -17.91 -49.27
C ALA A 439 -27.81 -18.96 -49.35
N GLY A 440 -26.57 -18.55 -49.64
CA GLY A 440 -25.39 -19.43 -49.69
C GLY A 440 -25.05 -19.99 -51.08
N GLY A 441 -25.71 -19.51 -52.14
CA GLY A 441 -25.36 -19.83 -53.52
C GLY A 441 -24.08 -19.12 -53.99
N ASP A 442 -23.47 -19.63 -55.07
CA ASP A 442 -22.31 -19.00 -55.71
C ASP A 442 -22.75 -17.98 -56.79
N ALA A 443 -21.90 -17.00 -57.06
CA ALA A 443 -22.06 -16.08 -58.18
C ALA A 443 -20.71 -15.85 -58.88
N PRO A 444 -20.71 -15.58 -60.21
CA PRO A 444 -19.47 -15.34 -60.96
C PRO A 444 -18.61 -14.20 -60.40
N TRP A 445 -19.23 -13.23 -59.72
CA TRP A 445 -18.58 -12.05 -59.12
C TRP A 445 -18.32 -12.19 -57.60
N LEU A 446 -18.73 -13.30 -56.98
CA LEU A 446 -18.48 -13.57 -55.56
C LEU A 446 -17.01 -14.01 -55.41
N GLY A 447 -16.20 -13.19 -54.73
CA GLY A 447 -14.76 -13.40 -54.55
C GLY A 447 -13.92 -13.30 -55.83
N ARG A 448 -14.51 -12.92 -56.97
CA ARG A 448 -13.87 -12.89 -58.30
C ARG A 448 -14.25 -11.61 -59.05
N PRO A 449 -13.32 -11.00 -59.82
CA PRO A 449 -13.65 -9.82 -60.61
C PRO A 449 -14.54 -10.16 -61.80
N ALA A 450 -15.56 -9.34 -62.03
CA ALA A 450 -16.43 -9.41 -63.20
C ALA A 450 -16.62 -8.01 -63.79
N GLU A 451 -16.72 -7.93 -65.12
CA GLU A 451 -17.02 -6.68 -65.82
C GLU A 451 -18.52 -6.52 -66.04
N THR A 452 -19.04 -5.32 -65.80
CA THR A 452 -20.43 -4.95 -66.11
C THR A 452 -20.54 -3.46 -66.40
N ARG A 453 -21.76 -2.97 -66.61
CA ARG A 453 -22.07 -1.54 -66.62
C ARG A 453 -22.62 -1.12 -65.27
N ALA A 454 -22.15 0.02 -64.80
CA ALA A 454 -22.71 0.67 -63.63
C ALA A 454 -23.29 2.04 -64.01
N ARG A 455 -24.15 2.57 -63.14
CA ARG A 455 -24.89 3.81 -63.38
C ARG A 455 -24.58 4.83 -62.28
N ARG A 456 -24.24 6.06 -62.68
CA ARG A 456 -24.06 7.21 -61.77
C ARG A 456 -25.41 7.84 -61.42
N VAL A 457 -25.43 8.69 -60.40
CA VAL A 457 -26.65 9.42 -59.94
C VAL A 457 -27.28 10.28 -61.04
N ASP A 458 -26.46 10.83 -61.95
CA ASP A 458 -26.89 11.65 -63.10
C ASP A 458 -27.47 10.81 -64.26
N GLY A 459 -27.40 9.47 -64.13
CA GLY A 459 -27.88 8.52 -65.11
C GLY A 459 -26.84 8.03 -66.11
N ALA A 460 -25.62 8.57 -66.11
CA ALA A 460 -24.56 8.13 -67.01
C ALA A 460 -24.12 6.69 -66.70
N GLU A 461 -24.04 5.86 -67.74
CA GLU A 461 -23.51 4.51 -67.66
C GLU A 461 -22.01 4.48 -67.98
N PHE A 462 -21.27 3.69 -67.23
CA PHE A 462 -19.83 3.51 -67.43
C PHE A 462 -19.42 2.06 -67.15
N PRO A 463 -18.39 1.54 -67.82
CA PRO A 463 -17.92 0.19 -67.59
C PRO A 463 -17.20 0.11 -66.25
N VAL A 464 -17.55 -0.91 -65.45
CA VAL A 464 -16.89 -1.21 -64.18
C VAL A 464 -16.42 -2.65 -64.15
N GLU A 465 -15.32 -2.85 -63.42
CA GLU A 465 -14.92 -4.15 -62.89
C GLU A 465 -15.30 -4.18 -61.41
N PHE A 466 -15.99 -5.22 -60.96
CA PHE A 466 -16.42 -5.33 -59.57
C PHE A 466 -16.23 -6.74 -59.02
N ALA A 467 -16.09 -6.82 -57.70
CA ALA A 467 -16.09 -8.08 -56.95
C ALA A 467 -16.84 -7.88 -55.63
N MET A 468 -17.53 -8.90 -55.16
CA MET A 468 -18.22 -8.87 -53.87
C MET A 468 -17.66 -9.95 -52.94
N THR A 469 -17.45 -9.63 -51.68
CA THR A 469 -17.06 -10.60 -50.64
C THR A 469 -18.13 -10.67 -49.57
N ARG A 470 -18.31 -11.87 -49.01
CA ARG A 470 -19.21 -12.12 -47.89
C ARG A 470 -18.42 -12.12 -46.58
N ILE A 471 -18.89 -11.37 -45.59
CA ILE A 471 -18.29 -11.24 -44.27
C ILE A 471 -19.27 -11.83 -43.26
N GLU A 472 -18.87 -12.94 -42.62
CA GLU A 472 -19.64 -13.56 -41.55
C GLU A 472 -19.41 -12.80 -40.24
N LEU A 473 -20.49 -12.38 -39.58
CA LEU A 473 -20.45 -11.76 -38.26
C LEU A 473 -20.78 -12.80 -37.19
N GLU A 474 -20.05 -12.79 -36.06
CA GLU A 474 -20.33 -13.68 -34.91
C GLU A 474 -21.72 -13.43 -34.28
N ARG A 475 -22.25 -12.21 -34.42
CA ARG A 475 -23.60 -11.81 -33.99
C ARG A 475 -24.19 -10.87 -35.04
N GLY A 476 -25.23 -11.31 -35.74
CA GLY A 476 -25.88 -10.57 -36.83
C GLY A 476 -25.99 -11.39 -38.12
N GLY A 477 -26.76 -10.91 -39.11
CA GLY A 477 -26.76 -11.48 -40.46
C GLY A 477 -25.45 -11.19 -41.21
N PRO A 478 -25.17 -11.88 -42.33
CA PRO A 478 -23.94 -11.66 -43.10
C PRO A 478 -23.91 -10.25 -43.69
N LEU A 479 -22.70 -9.67 -43.76
CA LEU A 479 -22.44 -8.44 -44.51
C LEU A 479 -21.81 -8.77 -45.85
N PHE A 480 -21.96 -7.85 -46.81
CA PHE A 480 -21.37 -7.98 -48.13
C PHE A 480 -20.54 -6.74 -48.45
N SER A 481 -19.27 -6.91 -48.82
CA SER A 481 -18.41 -5.82 -49.25
C SER A 481 -18.22 -5.86 -50.76
N LEU A 482 -18.68 -4.82 -51.44
CA LEU A 482 -18.56 -4.61 -52.87
C LEU A 482 -17.36 -3.71 -53.15
N TYR A 483 -16.46 -4.17 -54.01
CA TYR A 483 -15.32 -3.43 -54.54
C TYR A 483 -15.59 -3.12 -56.00
N VAL A 484 -15.52 -1.85 -56.40
CA VAL A 484 -15.82 -1.39 -57.75
C VAL A 484 -14.68 -0.53 -58.29
N ARG A 485 -14.28 -0.79 -59.53
CA ARG A 485 -13.26 -0.04 -60.27
C ARG A 485 -13.82 0.45 -61.59
N ASP A 486 -13.65 1.73 -61.87
CA ASP A 486 -13.96 2.33 -63.17
C ASP A 486 -12.89 1.91 -64.21
N ILE A 487 -13.30 1.25 -65.29
CA ILE A 487 -12.38 0.74 -66.33
C ILE A 487 -12.52 1.50 -67.66
N THR A 488 -13.12 2.70 -67.63
CA THR A 488 -13.33 3.54 -68.82
C THR A 488 -12.02 3.82 -69.58
N HIS A 489 -10.98 4.24 -68.86
CA HIS A 489 -9.68 4.55 -69.45
C HIS A 489 -9.00 3.30 -70.06
N ARG A 490 -9.10 2.14 -69.38
CA ARG A 490 -8.56 0.86 -69.88
C ARG A 490 -9.15 0.53 -71.25
N ARG A 491 -10.47 0.62 -71.40
CA ARG A 491 -11.16 0.34 -72.68
C ARG A 491 -10.80 1.35 -73.78
N GLN A 492 -10.63 2.63 -73.45
CA GLN A 492 -10.25 3.65 -74.43
C GLN A 492 -8.84 3.40 -75.01
N VAL A 493 -7.88 3.00 -74.17
CA VAL A 493 -6.51 2.70 -74.61
C VAL A 493 -6.46 1.46 -75.51
N GLU A 494 -7.17 0.40 -75.16
CA GLU A 494 -7.25 -0.83 -75.98
C GLU A 494 -7.84 -0.56 -77.36
N GLN A 495 -8.85 0.29 -77.46
CA GLN A 495 -9.48 0.65 -78.72
C GLN A 495 -8.55 1.51 -79.61
N ALA A 496 -7.76 2.41 -79.01
CA ALA A 496 -6.78 3.22 -79.75
C ALA A 496 -5.69 2.35 -80.40
N LEU A 497 -5.18 1.34 -79.70
CA LEU A 497 -4.13 0.45 -80.21
C LEU A 497 -4.55 -0.34 -81.46
N ARG A 498 -5.81 -0.76 -81.55
CA ARG A 498 -6.34 -1.51 -82.72
C ARG A 498 -6.34 -0.69 -84.02
N SER A 499 -6.37 0.64 -83.94
CA SER A 499 -6.50 1.53 -85.12
C SER A 499 -5.20 1.77 -85.93
N LEU A 500 -4.07 1.19 -85.50
CA LEU A 500 -2.72 1.49 -86.02
C LEU A 500 -2.12 0.41 -86.96
N SER A 501 -2.83 -0.67 -87.32
CA SER A 501 -2.27 -1.77 -88.16
C SER A 501 -2.15 -1.40 -89.65
N LEU A 502 -1.01 -1.74 -90.30
CA LEU A 502 -0.75 -1.56 -91.75
C LEU A 502 -0.95 -2.84 -92.59
N VAL A 503 -1.30 -3.95 -91.94
CA VAL A 503 -1.49 -5.26 -92.55
C VAL A 503 -2.98 -5.63 -92.49
N ASP A 504 -3.45 -6.38 -93.48
CA ASP A 504 -4.79 -6.98 -93.49
C ASP A 504 -4.76 -8.27 -92.67
N ASP A 505 -5.53 -8.35 -91.59
CA ASP A 505 -5.49 -9.46 -90.63
C ASP A 505 -5.89 -10.81 -91.26
N LEU A 506 -6.72 -10.80 -92.32
CA LEU A 506 -7.16 -12.01 -92.98
C LEU A 506 -6.11 -12.60 -93.93
N THR A 507 -5.46 -11.76 -94.73
CA THR A 507 -4.56 -12.21 -95.80
C THR A 507 -3.07 -12.10 -95.47
N GLY A 508 -2.71 -11.29 -94.47
CA GLY A 508 -1.33 -10.94 -94.15
C GLY A 508 -0.65 -10.06 -95.22
N LEU A 509 -1.39 -9.57 -96.22
CA LEU A 509 -0.92 -8.57 -97.19
C LEU A 509 -1.02 -7.17 -96.59
N TYR A 510 -0.42 -6.17 -97.21
CA TYR A 510 -0.66 -4.79 -96.78
C TYR A 510 -2.14 -4.43 -96.96
N ASN A 511 -2.73 -3.78 -95.96
CA ASN A 511 -4.06 -3.20 -96.14
C ASN A 511 -3.96 -1.96 -97.06
N ARG A 512 -5.08 -1.36 -97.45
CA ARG A 512 -5.11 -0.16 -98.31
C ARG A 512 -4.15 0.94 -97.86
N ARG A 513 -4.05 1.22 -96.55
CA ARG A 513 -3.14 2.24 -96.01
C ARG A 513 -1.67 1.81 -96.16
N GLY A 514 -1.35 0.56 -95.85
CA GLY A 514 -0.01 0.01 -96.04
C GLY A 514 0.42 0.03 -97.51
N PHE A 515 -0.44 -0.40 -98.42
CA PHE A 515 -0.14 -0.44 -99.85
C PHE A 515 0.13 0.95 -100.43
N LEU A 516 -0.71 1.95 -100.10
CA LEU A 516 -0.50 3.33 -100.53
C LEU A 516 0.80 3.92 -99.98
N ALA A 517 1.08 3.72 -98.69
CA ALA A 517 2.28 4.25 -98.05
C ALA A 517 3.56 3.70 -98.69
N PHE A 518 3.66 2.38 -98.85
CA PHE A 518 4.83 1.75 -99.47
C PHE A 518 4.87 2.01 -100.99
N GLY A 519 3.73 2.06 -101.67
CA GLY A 519 3.64 2.39 -103.09
C GLY A 519 4.13 3.80 -103.41
N GLN A 520 3.69 4.81 -102.65
CA GLN A 520 4.17 6.20 -102.76
C GLN A 520 5.68 6.31 -102.52
N GLN A 521 6.23 5.51 -101.59
CA GLN A 521 7.68 5.44 -101.41
C GLN A 521 8.39 4.91 -102.66
N GLN A 522 7.87 3.86 -103.30
CA GLN A 522 8.46 3.32 -104.52
C GLN A 522 8.37 4.29 -105.71
N LEU A 523 7.27 5.04 -105.85
CA LEU A 523 7.16 6.10 -106.87
C LEU A 523 8.26 7.17 -106.72
N ARG A 524 8.49 7.65 -105.48
CA ARG A 524 9.58 8.60 -105.21
C ARG A 524 10.97 8.06 -105.53
N VAL A 525 11.18 6.75 -105.39
CA VAL A 525 12.45 6.09 -105.78
C VAL A 525 12.54 5.99 -107.31
N ALA A 526 11.45 5.65 -107.98
CA ALA A 526 11.37 5.60 -109.44
C ALA A 526 11.67 6.96 -110.09
N ASP A 527 11.11 8.05 -109.55
CA ASP A 527 11.36 9.43 -110.02
C ASP A 527 12.86 9.77 -109.99
N ARG A 528 13.56 9.38 -108.92
CA ARG A 528 14.99 9.66 -108.75
C ARG A 528 15.88 8.80 -109.63
N THR A 529 15.47 7.56 -109.90
CA THR A 529 16.28 6.57 -110.62
C THR A 529 15.95 6.50 -112.11
N GLY A 530 14.91 7.21 -112.57
CA GLY A 530 14.41 7.17 -113.94
C GLY A 530 13.82 5.81 -114.31
N ARG A 531 13.38 5.02 -113.33
CA ARG A 531 12.88 3.66 -113.53
C ARG A 531 11.37 3.60 -113.60
N GLU A 532 10.86 2.77 -114.50
CA GLU A 532 9.42 2.59 -114.68
C GLU A 532 8.87 1.50 -113.78
N LEU A 533 7.66 1.73 -113.27
CA LEU A 533 6.93 0.79 -112.42
C LEU A 533 5.63 0.36 -113.11
N THR A 534 5.09 -0.78 -112.71
CA THR A 534 3.76 -1.21 -113.15
C THR A 534 2.90 -1.56 -111.96
N VAL A 535 1.71 -0.96 -111.87
CA VAL A 535 0.65 -1.42 -110.96
C VAL A 535 -0.21 -2.42 -111.69
N VAL A 536 -0.42 -3.56 -111.03
CA VAL A 536 -1.36 -4.60 -111.40
C VAL A 536 -2.52 -4.53 -110.41
N PHE A 537 -3.71 -4.27 -110.92
CA PHE A 537 -4.95 -4.30 -110.14
C PHE A 537 -5.70 -5.59 -110.48
N ALA A 538 -6.12 -6.33 -109.45
CA ALA A 538 -6.71 -7.64 -109.60
C ALA A 538 -7.97 -7.76 -108.74
N ASP A 539 -9.07 -8.14 -109.37
CA ASP A 539 -10.38 -8.32 -108.76
C ASP A 539 -10.75 -9.81 -108.72
N LEU A 540 -11.11 -10.32 -107.55
CA LEU A 540 -11.57 -11.71 -107.37
C LEU A 540 -13.00 -11.86 -107.89
N ASN A 541 -13.17 -12.58 -109.00
CA ASN A 541 -14.48 -12.75 -109.61
C ASN A 541 -15.37 -13.67 -108.76
N GLY A 542 -16.63 -13.26 -108.57
CA GLY A 542 -17.66 -14.13 -107.99
C GLY A 542 -17.64 -14.27 -106.46
N LEU A 543 -16.88 -13.44 -105.73
CA LEU A 543 -16.78 -13.53 -104.26
C LEU A 543 -18.16 -13.46 -103.57
N LYS A 544 -19.06 -12.59 -104.05
CA LYS A 544 -20.43 -12.51 -103.52
C LYS A 544 -21.22 -13.81 -103.71
N GLU A 545 -21.13 -14.43 -104.88
CA GLU A 545 -21.80 -15.71 -105.16
C GLU A 545 -21.24 -16.84 -104.29
N ILE A 546 -19.93 -16.84 -104.01
CA ILE A 546 -19.30 -17.78 -103.09
C ILE A 546 -19.83 -17.57 -101.66
N ASN A 547 -19.86 -16.33 -101.19
CA ASN A 547 -20.38 -15.98 -99.86
C ASN A 547 -21.86 -16.36 -99.70
N ASP A 548 -22.69 -16.01 -100.67
CA ASP A 548 -24.14 -16.22 -100.62
C ASP A 548 -24.49 -17.72 -100.69
N ARG A 549 -23.68 -18.54 -101.39
CA ARG A 549 -23.95 -19.97 -101.59
C ARG A 549 -23.25 -20.90 -100.60
N PHE A 550 -22.06 -20.55 -100.12
CA PHE A 550 -21.21 -21.42 -99.30
C PHE A 550 -20.81 -20.81 -97.95
N GLY A 551 -21.21 -19.56 -97.68
CA GLY A 551 -20.95 -18.85 -96.42
C GLY A 551 -19.65 -18.06 -96.40
N HIS A 552 -19.57 -17.10 -95.47
CA HIS A 552 -18.43 -16.17 -95.35
C HIS A 552 -17.08 -16.86 -95.10
N ALA A 553 -17.06 -18.01 -94.41
CA ALA A 553 -15.82 -18.75 -94.18
C ALA A 553 -15.18 -19.27 -95.48
N GLU A 554 -15.99 -19.72 -96.44
CA GLU A 554 -15.50 -20.16 -97.76
C GLU A 554 -15.14 -18.96 -98.65
N GLY A 555 -15.80 -17.81 -98.49
CA GLY A 555 -15.36 -16.56 -99.11
C GLY A 555 -14.03 -16.06 -98.58
N ASP A 556 -13.82 -16.12 -97.26
CA ASP A 556 -12.54 -15.81 -96.62
C ASP A 556 -11.44 -16.75 -97.12
N ARG A 557 -11.73 -18.04 -97.29
CA ARG A 557 -10.82 -19.00 -97.90
C ARG A 557 -10.48 -18.63 -99.35
N ALA A 558 -11.46 -18.19 -100.14
CA ALA A 558 -11.23 -17.70 -101.51
C ALA A 558 -10.31 -16.47 -101.54
N ILE A 559 -10.51 -15.53 -100.62
CA ILE A 559 -9.68 -14.34 -100.46
C ILE A 559 -8.24 -14.72 -100.06
N VAL A 560 -8.07 -15.63 -99.10
CA VAL A 560 -6.75 -16.10 -98.66
C VAL A 560 -5.99 -16.80 -99.78
N GLU A 561 -6.67 -17.64 -100.57
CA GLU A 561 -6.06 -18.31 -101.71
C GLU A 561 -5.72 -17.37 -102.87
N ALA A 562 -6.54 -16.34 -103.11
CA ALA A 562 -6.22 -15.26 -104.06
C ALA A 562 -4.96 -14.48 -103.60
N ALA A 563 -4.89 -14.13 -102.32
CA ALA A 563 -3.72 -13.49 -101.73
C ALA A 563 -2.45 -14.36 -101.85
N GLY A 564 -2.59 -15.67 -101.61
CA GLY A 564 -1.53 -16.65 -101.78
C GLY A 564 -1.02 -16.73 -103.23
N ALA A 565 -1.93 -16.74 -104.22
CA ALA A 565 -1.60 -16.74 -105.64
C ALA A 565 -0.80 -15.49 -106.05
N LEU A 566 -1.20 -14.31 -105.55
CA LEU A 566 -0.46 -13.06 -105.76
C LEU A 566 0.92 -13.10 -105.10
N ARG A 567 1.00 -13.51 -103.83
CA ARG A 567 2.28 -13.61 -103.10
C ARG A 567 3.27 -14.57 -103.75
N ALA A 568 2.80 -15.66 -104.35
CA ALA A 568 3.65 -16.59 -105.09
C ALA A 568 4.02 -16.10 -106.50
N THR A 569 3.28 -15.14 -107.05
CA THR A 569 3.53 -14.55 -108.37
C THR A 569 4.51 -13.40 -108.27
N PHE A 570 4.35 -12.49 -107.31
CA PHE A 570 5.19 -11.31 -107.17
C PHE A 570 6.41 -11.60 -106.29
N ARG A 571 7.48 -10.81 -106.44
CA ARG A 571 8.74 -10.97 -105.69
C ARG A 571 8.61 -10.33 -104.31
N ARG A 572 9.50 -10.67 -103.37
CA ARG A 572 9.57 -10.01 -102.04
C ARG A 572 9.82 -8.50 -102.12
N SER A 573 10.41 -8.02 -103.22
CA SER A 573 10.65 -6.59 -103.48
C SER A 573 9.41 -5.84 -103.95
N ASP A 574 8.38 -6.55 -104.39
CA ASP A 574 7.14 -5.96 -104.88
C ASP A 574 6.19 -5.67 -103.70
N VAL A 575 5.41 -4.60 -103.81
CA VAL A 575 4.42 -4.26 -102.79
C VAL A 575 3.11 -4.94 -103.17
N ILE A 576 2.54 -5.75 -102.28
CA ILE A 576 1.27 -6.45 -102.51
C ILE A 576 0.30 -6.06 -101.40
N GLY A 577 -0.91 -5.67 -101.77
CA GLY A 577 -1.93 -5.29 -100.83
C GLY A 577 -3.33 -5.75 -101.22
N ARG A 578 -4.18 -5.87 -100.20
CA ARG A 578 -5.62 -6.01 -100.34
C ARG A 578 -6.25 -4.66 -100.04
N LEU A 579 -6.94 -4.08 -101.02
CA LEU A 579 -7.46 -2.71 -100.92
C LEU A 579 -8.87 -2.66 -100.33
N GLY A 580 -9.60 -3.77 -100.40
CA GLY A 580 -10.89 -4.00 -99.74
C GLY A 580 -11.64 -5.15 -100.41
N GLY A 581 -12.44 -5.90 -99.65
CA GLY A 581 -13.30 -6.95 -100.23
C GLY A 581 -12.54 -7.97 -101.09
N ASP A 582 -12.87 -8.01 -102.38
CA ASP A 582 -12.31 -8.82 -103.47
C ASP A 582 -11.17 -8.13 -104.24
N GLU A 583 -10.80 -6.90 -103.89
CA GLU A 583 -9.84 -6.08 -104.62
C GLU A 583 -8.40 -6.22 -104.08
N PHE A 584 -7.48 -6.51 -104.99
CA PHE A 584 -6.06 -6.64 -104.72
C PHE A 584 -5.25 -5.74 -105.66
N ALA A 585 -4.10 -5.30 -105.17
CA ALA A 585 -3.14 -4.56 -105.96
C ALA A 585 -1.71 -5.04 -105.71
N ALA A 586 -0.90 -5.03 -106.76
CA ALA A 586 0.51 -5.32 -106.69
C ALA A 586 1.30 -4.26 -107.49
N LEU A 587 2.34 -3.71 -106.88
CA LEU A 587 3.27 -2.79 -107.52
C LEU A 587 4.57 -3.54 -107.81
N ALA A 588 4.83 -3.78 -109.09
CA ALA A 588 6.02 -4.47 -109.57
C ALA A 588 7.13 -3.46 -109.94
N LEU A 589 8.34 -3.71 -109.42
CA LEU A 589 9.53 -2.93 -109.73
C LEU A 589 10.20 -3.46 -111.01
N GLU A 590 10.68 -2.55 -111.88
CA GLU A 590 11.44 -2.85 -113.12
C GLU A 590 10.68 -3.67 -114.17
N THR A 591 9.97 -3.00 -115.08
CA THR A 591 9.17 -3.70 -116.09
C THR A 591 9.50 -3.29 -117.52
N SER A 592 10.21 -4.16 -118.24
CA SER A 592 10.10 -4.19 -119.71
C SER A 592 8.68 -4.68 -120.10
N PRO A 593 8.11 -4.26 -121.24
CA PRO A 593 6.79 -4.71 -121.70
C PRO A 593 6.66 -6.25 -121.77
N SER A 594 7.76 -6.95 -122.08
CA SER A 594 7.85 -8.40 -122.10
C SER A 594 7.79 -9.05 -120.71
N THR A 595 8.18 -8.34 -119.66
CA THR A 595 8.18 -8.85 -118.28
C THR A 595 6.78 -8.80 -117.67
N VAL A 596 5.99 -7.76 -117.97
CA VAL A 596 4.60 -7.64 -117.48
C VAL A 596 3.69 -8.72 -118.08
N ALA A 597 3.82 -9.00 -119.37
CA ALA A 597 3.05 -10.06 -120.03
C ALA A 597 3.34 -11.44 -119.41
N ARG A 598 4.59 -11.71 -119.00
CA ARG A 598 4.97 -12.93 -118.29
C ARG A 598 4.39 -13.01 -116.88
N LEU A 599 4.18 -11.88 -116.19
CA LEU A 599 3.55 -11.84 -114.87
C LEU A 599 2.07 -12.23 -114.93
N GLU A 600 1.34 -11.70 -115.92
CA GLU A 600 -0.07 -12.05 -116.15
C GLU A 600 -0.20 -13.55 -116.48
N LEU A 601 0.66 -14.07 -117.38
CA LEU A 601 0.68 -15.49 -117.72
C LEU A 601 0.97 -16.37 -116.49
N ARG A 602 2.00 -16.01 -115.70
CA ARG A 602 2.38 -16.75 -114.49
C ARG A 602 1.26 -16.75 -113.45
N LEU A 603 0.57 -15.63 -113.25
CA LEU A 603 -0.56 -15.55 -112.33
C LEU A 603 -1.70 -16.45 -112.81
N ALA A 604 -2.01 -16.42 -114.11
CA ALA A 604 -3.04 -17.28 -114.70
C ALA A 604 -2.70 -18.78 -114.56
N GLU A 605 -1.45 -19.17 -114.83
CA GLU A 605 -0.97 -20.55 -114.64
C GLU A 605 -1.07 -20.99 -113.18
N ARG A 606 -0.75 -20.11 -112.22
CA ARG A 606 -0.87 -20.41 -110.79
C ARG A 606 -2.31 -20.57 -110.34
N ILE A 607 -3.21 -19.69 -110.79
CA ILE A 607 -4.65 -19.81 -110.51
C ILE A 607 -5.17 -21.13 -111.12
N ALA A 608 -4.76 -21.47 -112.34
CA ALA A 608 -5.13 -22.73 -112.97
C ALA A 608 -4.56 -23.96 -112.24
N ALA A 609 -3.34 -23.87 -111.67
CA ALA A 609 -2.77 -24.92 -110.84
C ALA A 609 -3.54 -25.09 -109.52
N LEU A 610 -3.88 -23.99 -108.84
CA LEU A 610 -4.69 -24.02 -107.61
C LEU A 610 -6.06 -24.65 -107.86
N ASN A 611 -6.71 -24.30 -108.96
CA ASN A 611 -8.01 -24.88 -109.34
C ASN A 611 -7.95 -26.37 -109.70
N ARG A 612 -6.78 -26.91 -110.08
CA ARG A 612 -6.63 -28.36 -110.35
C ARG A 612 -6.49 -29.20 -109.09
N VAL A 613 -5.93 -28.63 -108.02
CA VAL A 613 -5.58 -29.36 -106.80
C VAL A 613 -6.56 -29.09 -105.66
N ALA A 614 -7.36 -28.02 -105.74
CA ALA A 614 -8.26 -27.64 -104.66
C ALA A 614 -9.57 -28.47 -104.65
N GLU A 615 -9.79 -29.19 -103.54
CA GLU A 615 -11.08 -29.81 -103.20
C GLU A 615 -12.07 -28.75 -102.68
N ARG A 616 -12.63 -27.95 -103.58
CA ARG A 616 -13.59 -26.88 -103.24
C ARG A 616 -14.68 -26.73 -104.30
N PRO A 617 -15.89 -26.28 -103.93
CA PRO A 617 -17.06 -26.26 -104.82
C PRO A 617 -17.10 -25.06 -105.79
N TRP A 618 -16.06 -24.21 -105.81
CA TRP A 618 -15.96 -23.00 -106.61
C TRP A 618 -14.59 -22.91 -107.30
N THR A 619 -14.53 -22.23 -108.45
CA THR A 619 -13.28 -22.01 -109.17
C THR A 619 -12.76 -20.60 -108.91
N LEU A 620 -11.48 -20.49 -108.58
CA LEU A 620 -10.83 -19.20 -108.37
C LEU A 620 -10.59 -18.54 -109.72
N ALA A 621 -11.08 -17.32 -109.92
CA ALA A 621 -10.84 -16.56 -111.13
C ALA A 621 -10.60 -15.09 -110.78
N MET A 622 -9.60 -14.47 -111.41
CA MET A 622 -9.30 -13.05 -111.20
C MET A 622 -9.33 -12.27 -112.50
N SER A 623 -9.86 -11.05 -112.44
CA SER A 623 -9.83 -10.07 -113.53
C SER A 623 -8.67 -9.12 -113.27
N ILE A 624 -7.82 -8.86 -114.28
CA ILE A 624 -6.56 -8.12 -114.09
C ILE A 624 -6.49 -6.94 -115.07
N GLY A 625 -6.16 -5.77 -114.52
CA GLY A 625 -5.79 -4.57 -115.25
C GLY A 625 -4.42 -4.05 -114.83
N ARG A 626 -3.81 -3.26 -115.71
CA ARG A 626 -2.45 -2.76 -115.51
C ARG A 626 -2.32 -1.31 -115.92
N ALA A 627 -1.49 -0.57 -115.18
CA ALA A 627 -1.07 0.77 -115.55
C ALA A 627 0.44 0.92 -115.33
N ARG A 628 1.11 1.55 -116.31
CA ARG A 628 2.53 1.87 -116.26
C ARG A 628 2.72 3.26 -115.67
N TYR A 629 3.68 3.37 -114.76
CA TYR A 629 4.21 4.62 -114.26
C TYR A 629 5.40 5.04 -115.12
N ASP A 630 5.33 6.25 -115.66
CA ASP A 630 6.41 6.89 -116.41
C ASP A 630 7.01 8.04 -115.57
N PRO A 631 8.28 7.95 -115.14
CA PRO A 631 8.95 9.02 -114.40
C PRO A 631 9.02 10.36 -115.14
N GLN A 632 8.90 10.37 -116.48
CA GLN A 632 8.85 11.61 -117.25
C GLN A 632 7.51 12.33 -117.12
N HIS A 633 6.45 11.62 -116.72
CA HIS A 633 5.09 12.12 -116.55
C HIS A 633 4.51 11.60 -115.21
N PRO A 634 5.03 12.09 -114.06
CA PRO A 634 4.67 11.57 -112.74
C PRO A 634 3.18 11.77 -112.43
N CYS A 635 2.59 10.79 -111.75
CA CYS A 635 1.22 10.78 -111.25
C CYS A 635 1.16 10.22 -109.82
N SER A 636 0.06 10.45 -109.09
CA SER A 636 -0.07 9.91 -107.73
C SER A 636 -0.26 8.38 -107.72
N MET A 637 -0.02 7.75 -106.56
CA MET A 637 -0.28 6.31 -106.41
C MET A 637 -1.77 6.00 -106.56
N GLU A 638 -2.65 6.86 -106.04
CA GLU A 638 -4.09 6.73 -106.23
C GLU A 638 -4.50 6.81 -107.71
N GLU A 639 -3.94 7.76 -108.48
CA GLU A 639 -4.20 7.90 -109.92
C GLU A 639 -3.71 6.68 -110.71
N LEU A 640 -2.55 6.15 -110.35
CA LEU A 640 -1.98 4.96 -111.01
C LEU A 640 -2.83 3.70 -110.75
N ILE A 641 -3.35 3.56 -109.53
CA ILE A 641 -4.32 2.51 -109.17
C ILE A 641 -5.61 2.68 -109.98
N ALA A 642 -6.15 3.90 -110.05
CA ALA A 642 -7.39 4.18 -110.79
C ALA A 642 -7.27 3.86 -112.29
N ARG A 643 -6.11 4.15 -112.91
CA ARG A 643 -5.83 3.77 -114.31
C ARG A 643 -5.79 2.25 -114.51
N ALA A 644 -5.20 1.52 -113.55
CA ALA A 644 -5.11 0.07 -113.60
C ALA A 644 -6.48 -0.59 -113.40
N ASP A 645 -7.29 -0.07 -112.48
CA ASP A 645 -8.66 -0.48 -112.25
C ASP A 645 -9.55 -0.23 -113.49
N GLU A 646 -9.46 0.94 -114.10
CA GLU A 646 -10.21 1.24 -115.34
C GLU A 646 -9.83 0.27 -116.48
N ALA A 647 -8.53 -0.07 -116.60
CA ALA A 647 -8.07 -1.06 -117.56
C ALA A 647 -8.61 -2.48 -117.27
N MET A 648 -8.74 -2.84 -115.99
CA MET A 648 -9.34 -4.10 -115.54
C MET A 648 -10.84 -4.15 -115.91
N TYR A 649 -11.56 -3.07 -115.58
CA TYR A 649 -12.98 -2.94 -115.85
C TYR A 649 -13.30 -3.01 -117.35
N ARG A 650 -12.51 -2.32 -118.20
CA ARG A 650 -12.64 -2.42 -119.67
C ARG A 650 -12.51 -3.86 -120.15
N ARG A 651 -11.47 -4.57 -119.71
CA ARG A 651 -11.27 -6.01 -120.05
C ARG A 651 -12.41 -6.90 -119.56
N LYS A 652 -12.92 -6.66 -118.35
CA LYS A 652 -14.05 -7.41 -117.76
C LYS A 652 -15.33 -7.21 -118.58
N ARG A 653 -15.58 -5.98 -119.06
CA ARG A 653 -16.71 -5.63 -119.93
C ARG A 653 -16.60 -6.28 -121.31
N ASP A 654 -15.43 -6.20 -121.95
CA ASP A 654 -15.21 -6.78 -123.29
C ASP A 654 -15.33 -8.31 -123.26
N ARG A 655 -14.84 -8.96 -122.19
CA ARG A 655 -15.02 -10.40 -121.98
C ARG A 655 -16.48 -10.79 -121.76
N ARG A 656 -17.25 -10.00 -121.02
CA ARG A 656 -18.71 -10.22 -120.87
C ARG A 656 -19.43 -10.04 -122.21
N ALA A 657 -19.12 -9.02 -122.99
CA ALA A 657 -19.71 -8.79 -124.31
C ALA A 657 -19.38 -9.92 -125.30
N ALA A 658 -18.14 -10.44 -125.30
CA ALA A 658 -17.73 -11.57 -126.13
C ALA A 658 -18.39 -12.90 -125.73
N LEU A 659 -18.72 -13.09 -124.44
CA LEU A 659 -19.47 -14.24 -123.94
C LEU A 659 -20.97 -14.12 -124.26
N SER A 660 -21.54 -12.92 -124.22
CA SER A 660 -22.93 -12.66 -124.62
C SER A 660 -23.17 -12.83 -126.14
N HIS A 661 -22.18 -12.55 -126.99
CA HIS A 661 -22.27 -12.78 -128.44
C HIS A 661 -22.02 -14.22 -128.89
N ARG A 662 -21.48 -15.09 -128.03
CA ARG A 662 -21.31 -16.54 -128.31
C ARG A 662 -22.43 -17.42 -127.74
N GLY A 663 -23.46 -16.80 -127.14
CA GLY A 663 -24.63 -17.45 -126.56
C GLY A 663 -25.96 -17.01 -127.17
N ALA A 664 -25.95 -16.55 -128.43
CA ALA A 664 -27.14 -16.26 -129.24
C ALA A 664 -27.13 -17.13 -130.50
#